data_AF-A0A958ZIV9-F1
#
_entry.id   AF-A0A958ZIV9-F1
#
_cell.length_a   1.000
_cell.length_b   1.000
_cell.length_c   1.000
_cell.angle_alpha   90.00
_cell.angle_beta   90.00
_cell.angle_gamma   90.00
#
_symmetry.space_group_name_H-M   'P 1'
#
loop_
_entity.id
_entity.type
_entity.pdbx_description
1 polymer ?
#
loop_
_entity_poly.entity_id
_entity_poly.type
_entity_poly.pdbx_seq_one_letter_code
_entity_poly.pdbx_strand_id
1 'polypeptide(L)'
;MNYREIAKDFIRKTWDLRDGEYQRVFLMQLNIFLIVFALLIIKPVVNAQFLAVIGIEKLPLVFVLVAIFAMAVSTLYSKALHGRSLRRVNTLTLYIAIISLITVSLLLSFQIAVKPVLYIFYVATANFGVLVVSQFWVMANLAFNPREAKRLLGLIGAGAIAGGVAGGYVTSILSSFIDGPKLLWVAGLALAACIPVYNTIWKKHIKTLNRYQQSKRLPERGEHPIWLISKSKHLTFLALIIGLSVIVAKLVEFQFSSIAAQTYSNTSELTGFFGFWFSTFNVISLIIQLFITHRVVGKYGVGSSLLILPGGLVLGSIMLMVAPFLSIVIFLKMWDISVKQSINKAATELMALPIPENIKSQTKSFIDVFIDMSATGISGLLLIFLINGFDLSIRAVTVLVLVILALWLWVAFRIRREYLNSFREKIALKEKDVHVDYTDFTSTSVISGLKRVLESGTEKQIQWVLEQVEHVPDKGIYKVVDKMLDHPSAIVQLAAFRCIYALNKVVSNEKLEQFIEVGTSEMKVAAFSQLVKQTRDNKMLTIKKYLHHENPEISNVAMLGIAQEIRSNGEMKKHLKFKELLQMKIEFMNMCDAMEERIHYKIMILKATGLAQMESLYWIIDEALLDEDAEIRKNAIYAAGYSLQPKYIHTLLSSIKEKELKAASISSLQFYGLGIIPDLLAFSKSHTTELEVIRQIPEVLSGIPFQASVDALFNLLESPDVTLRLETLRALNQMQKDAPFLRIKHKRLLQLIFDEIEIYRNILAVMYKQNELLPKDQLNKVYELREKLISLLESRLDATLERIFRLLGLKYPPEDVIPAYLGIKNVNQDIRSHSVEFLDNLLEPNLKKYLIPVAETAMMDGITKQAISVLKMEVPDEFKCFKILLKGRDPRLKVVVFNLMREIKDPSFLPLIKPHLNSPFNAVREAASWTLKSLEEK
;
A
#
# COMPACT_ATOMS: atom_id res chain seq x y z
N MET A 1 0.06 -46.83 9.84
CA MET A 1 0.64 -45.48 9.69
C MET A 1 1.13 -45.30 8.27
N ASN A 2 0.52 -44.38 7.52
CA ASN A 2 0.63 -44.34 6.06
C ASN A 2 1.77 -43.41 5.66
N TYR A 3 2.86 -43.92 5.06
CA TYR A 3 4.03 -43.12 4.62
C TYR A 3 3.64 -41.91 3.74
N ARG A 4 2.48 -41.99 3.06
CA ARG A 4 1.88 -40.88 2.30
C ARG A 4 1.47 -39.68 3.16
N GLU A 5 1.02 -39.87 4.40
CA GLU A 5 0.63 -38.78 5.29
C GLU A 5 1.85 -38.08 5.89
N ILE A 6 2.89 -38.83 6.26
CA ILE A 6 4.16 -38.28 6.77
C ILE A 6 4.86 -37.45 5.69
N ALA A 7 4.89 -37.94 4.45
CA ALA A 7 5.43 -37.18 3.31
C ALA A 7 4.61 -35.91 3.02
N LYS A 8 3.27 -35.98 3.11
CA LYS A 8 2.39 -34.80 2.95
C LYS A 8 2.61 -33.76 4.05
N ASP A 9 2.75 -34.18 5.31
CA ASP A 9 2.97 -33.27 6.42
C ASP A 9 4.37 -32.64 6.40
N PHE A 10 5.39 -33.39 5.97
CA PHE A 10 6.73 -32.85 5.77
C PHE A 10 6.73 -31.78 4.67
N ILE A 11 6.11 -32.06 3.52
CA ILE A 11 5.99 -31.13 2.37
C ILE A 11 5.14 -29.91 2.74
N ARG A 12 4.03 -30.07 3.49
CA ARG A 12 3.21 -28.96 3.99
C ARG A 12 4.02 -28.01 4.88
N LYS A 13 4.79 -28.56 5.82
CA LYS A 13 5.59 -27.76 6.77
C LYS A 13 6.76 -27.03 6.13
N THR A 14 7.36 -27.58 5.07
CA THR A 14 8.50 -26.94 4.39
C THR A 14 8.11 -26.00 3.24
N TRP A 15 6.99 -26.22 2.55
CA TRP A 15 6.68 -25.53 1.27
C TRP A 15 5.30 -24.84 1.23
N ASP A 16 4.54 -24.83 2.34
CA ASP A 16 3.27 -24.10 2.49
C ASP A 16 2.20 -24.46 1.42
N LEU A 17 2.22 -25.68 0.87
CA LEU A 17 1.23 -26.17 -0.11
C LEU A 17 -0.15 -26.42 0.50
N ARG A 18 -1.21 -25.85 -0.10
CA ARG A 18 -2.61 -26.02 0.33
C ARG A 18 -3.26 -27.25 -0.34
N ASP A 19 -4.34 -27.75 0.27
CA ASP A 19 -5.12 -28.86 -0.31
C ASP A 19 -5.77 -28.47 -1.63
N GLY A 20 -5.54 -29.27 -2.68
CA GLY A 20 -5.97 -29.00 -4.05
C GLY A 20 -4.90 -28.38 -4.97
N GLU A 21 -3.74 -27.98 -4.44
CA GLU A 21 -2.63 -27.41 -5.24
C GLU A 21 -1.62 -28.48 -5.72
N TYR A 22 -1.52 -29.62 -5.02
CA TYR A 22 -0.52 -30.67 -5.30
C TYR A 22 -0.48 -31.14 -6.76
N GLN A 23 -1.64 -31.50 -7.31
CA GLN A 23 -1.72 -32.04 -8.67
C GLN A 23 -1.33 -30.99 -9.72
N ARG A 24 -1.71 -29.72 -9.51
CA ARG A 24 -1.36 -28.61 -10.40
C ARG A 24 0.16 -28.37 -10.42
N VAL A 25 0.76 -28.26 -9.24
CA VAL A 25 2.18 -28.00 -9.07
C VAL A 25 3.02 -29.14 -9.63
N PHE A 26 2.67 -30.39 -9.32
CA PHE A 26 3.39 -31.56 -9.84
C PHE A 26 3.35 -31.65 -11.37
N LEU A 27 2.17 -31.44 -11.99
CA LEU A 27 2.05 -31.47 -13.45
C LEU A 27 2.87 -30.34 -14.11
N MET A 28 2.89 -29.15 -13.51
CA MET A 28 3.70 -28.03 -13.99
C MET A 28 5.20 -28.29 -13.83
N GLN A 29 5.61 -28.87 -12.70
CA GLN A 29 6.99 -29.28 -12.45
C GLN A 29 7.46 -30.35 -13.43
N LEU A 30 6.62 -31.36 -13.71
CA LEU A 30 6.90 -32.42 -14.69
C LEU A 30 7.01 -31.85 -16.11
N ASN A 31 6.16 -30.89 -16.48
CA ASN A 31 6.19 -30.25 -17.79
C ASN A 31 7.50 -29.50 -18.02
N ILE A 32 7.90 -28.61 -17.10
CA ILE A 32 9.17 -27.88 -17.25
C ILE A 32 10.39 -28.80 -17.14
N PHE A 33 10.30 -29.86 -16.34
CA PHE A 33 11.34 -30.89 -16.28
C PHE A 33 11.58 -31.51 -17.66
N LEU A 34 10.53 -31.98 -18.33
CA LEU A 34 10.64 -32.62 -19.64
C LEU A 34 11.13 -31.65 -20.74
N ILE A 35 10.65 -30.41 -20.71
CA ILE A 35 11.11 -29.34 -21.63
C ILE A 35 12.62 -29.13 -21.48
N VAL A 36 13.09 -28.88 -20.25
CA VAL A 36 14.51 -28.57 -20.02
C VAL A 36 15.40 -29.81 -20.20
N PHE A 37 14.88 -31.00 -19.87
CA PHE A 37 15.53 -32.27 -20.17
C PHE A 37 15.80 -32.43 -21.67
N ALA A 38 14.80 -32.20 -22.52
CA ALA A 38 14.98 -32.25 -23.97
C ALA A 38 15.97 -31.18 -24.47
N LEU A 39 15.87 -29.94 -23.97
CA LEU A 39 16.78 -28.86 -24.36
C LEU A 39 18.24 -29.17 -24.02
N LEU A 40 18.51 -29.82 -22.88
CA LEU A 40 19.86 -30.19 -22.47
C LEU A 40 20.38 -31.49 -23.10
N ILE A 41 19.57 -32.16 -23.92
CA ILE A 41 20.03 -33.16 -24.89
C ILE A 41 20.37 -32.50 -26.22
N ILE A 42 19.47 -31.64 -26.71
CA ILE A 42 19.63 -31.01 -28.03
C ILE A 42 20.85 -30.08 -28.04
N LYS A 43 21.08 -29.29 -26.98
CA LYS A 43 22.14 -28.28 -26.94
C LYS A 43 23.56 -28.87 -27.07
N PRO A 44 23.97 -29.91 -26.31
CA PRO A 44 25.26 -30.58 -26.51
C PRO A 44 25.44 -31.14 -27.93
N VAL A 45 24.40 -31.81 -28.47
CA VAL A 45 24.44 -32.43 -29.80
C VAL A 45 24.63 -31.37 -30.88
N VAL A 46 23.84 -30.29 -30.85
CA VAL A 46 23.94 -29.16 -31.79
C VAL A 46 25.32 -28.54 -31.74
N ASN A 47 25.83 -28.23 -30.53
CA ASN A 47 27.13 -27.59 -30.36
C ASN A 47 28.26 -28.47 -30.89
N ALA A 48 28.29 -29.76 -30.52
CA ALA A 48 29.36 -30.66 -30.94
C ALA A 48 29.34 -30.89 -32.46
N GLN A 49 28.17 -31.16 -33.06
CA GLN A 49 28.03 -31.38 -34.50
C GLN A 49 28.38 -30.13 -35.31
N PHE A 50 27.95 -28.95 -34.84
CA PHE A 50 28.28 -27.68 -35.49
C PHE A 50 29.80 -27.43 -35.46
N LEU A 51 30.44 -27.60 -34.30
CA LEU A 51 31.88 -27.38 -34.15
C LEU A 51 32.71 -28.38 -34.96
N ALA A 52 32.29 -29.65 -35.02
CA ALA A 52 33.01 -30.69 -35.75
C ALA A 52 32.93 -30.53 -37.28
N VAL A 53 31.79 -30.10 -37.83
CA VAL A 53 31.57 -30.07 -39.29
C VAL A 53 31.77 -28.68 -39.91
N ILE A 54 31.36 -27.61 -39.23
CA ILE A 54 31.41 -26.24 -39.75
C ILE A 54 32.63 -25.48 -39.23
N GLY A 55 33.06 -25.78 -38.01
CA GLY A 55 34.17 -25.12 -37.35
C GLY A 55 33.76 -23.91 -36.50
N ILE A 56 34.65 -23.53 -35.58
CA ILE A 56 34.42 -22.48 -34.58
C ILE A 56 34.28 -21.08 -35.19
N GLU A 57 34.95 -20.81 -36.32
CA GLU A 57 35.00 -19.50 -36.98
C GLU A 57 33.63 -18.98 -37.41
N LYS A 58 32.67 -19.89 -37.70
CA LYS A 58 31.32 -19.51 -38.11
C LYS A 58 30.32 -19.47 -36.96
N LEU A 59 30.72 -19.84 -35.74
CA LEU A 59 29.87 -19.73 -34.55
C LEU A 59 29.37 -18.28 -34.30
N PRO A 60 30.20 -17.23 -34.48
CA PRO A 60 29.76 -15.83 -34.37
C PRO A 60 28.61 -15.47 -35.32
N LEU A 61 28.65 -15.96 -36.57
CA LEU A 61 27.57 -15.74 -37.55
C LEU A 61 26.26 -16.33 -37.05
N VAL A 62 26.32 -17.50 -36.41
CA VAL A 62 25.13 -18.14 -35.85
C VAL A 62 24.54 -17.31 -34.71
N PHE A 63 25.35 -16.68 -33.86
CA PHE A 63 24.82 -15.78 -32.82
C PHE A 63 24.05 -14.60 -33.41
N VAL A 64 24.53 -14.02 -34.52
CA VAL A 64 23.80 -12.96 -35.24
C VAL A 64 22.50 -13.49 -35.84
N LEU A 65 22.54 -14.66 -36.50
CA LEU A 65 21.35 -15.28 -37.06
C LEU A 65 20.31 -15.63 -35.99
N VAL A 66 20.73 -16.16 -34.84
CA VAL A 66 19.85 -16.43 -33.69
C VAL A 66 19.13 -15.16 -33.25
N ALA A 67 19.83 -14.03 -33.13
CA ALA A 67 19.22 -12.77 -32.73
C ALA A 67 18.18 -12.25 -33.75
N ILE A 68 18.50 -12.28 -35.04
CA ILE A 68 17.59 -11.86 -36.12
C ILE A 68 16.32 -12.73 -36.13
N PHE A 69 16.49 -14.05 -36.10
CA PHE A 69 15.36 -14.97 -36.10
C PHE A 69 14.55 -14.90 -34.80
N ALA A 70 15.17 -14.62 -33.65
CA ALA A 70 14.45 -14.44 -32.39
C ALA A 70 13.50 -13.23 -32.42
N MET A 71 13.91 -12.13 -33.03
CA MET A 71 13.03 -10.97 -33.24
C MET A 71 11.84 -11.33 -34.15
N ALA A 72 12.09 -12.06 -35.24
CA ALA A 72 11.03 -12.53 -36.14
C ALA A 72 10.07 -13.52 -35.45
N VAL A 73 10.60 -14.50 -34.72
CA VAL A 73 9.80 -15.51 -33.99
C VAL A 73 8.97 -14.85 -32.89
N SER A 74 9.51 -13.86 -32.18
CA SER A 74 8.79 -13.11 -31.13
C SER A 74 7.60 -12.32 -31.70
N THR A 75 7.80 -11.63 -32.83
CA THR A 75 6.70 -10.88 -33.50
C THR A 75 5.62 -11.82 -34.05
N LEU A 76 6.02 -12.94 -34.67
CA LEU A 76 5.10 -13.98 -35.14
C LEU A 76 4.31 -14.61 -33.98
N TYR A 77 4.97 -14.90 -32.86
CA TYR A 77 4.33 -15.45 -31.67
C TYR A 77 3.31 -14.47 -31.07
N SER A 78 3.67 -13.19 -30.94
CA SER A 78 2.75 -12.14 -30.50
C SER A 78 1.52 -12.05 -31.41
N LYS A 79 1.71 -12.04 -32.74
CA LYS A 79 0.61 -12.00 -33.71
C LYS A 79 -0.27 -13.26 -33.64
N ALA A 80 0.33 -14.44 -33.45
CA ALA A 80 -0.38 -15.71 -33.32
C ALA A 80 -1.25 -15.78 -32.05
N LEU A 81 -0.81 -15.17 -30.94
CA LEU A 81 -1.61 -15.09 -29.71
C LEU A 81 -2.89 -14.25 -29.86
N HIS A 82 -2.92 -13.27 -30.76
CA HIS A 82 -4.10 -12.43 -30.98
C HIS A 82 -5.22 -13.14 -31.76
N GLY A 83 -4.87 -14.12 -32.62
CA GLY A 83 -5.83 -14.79 -33.51
C GLY A 83 -6.18 -16.23 -33.14
N ARG A 84 -5.41 -16.89 -32.25
CA ARG A 84 -5.58 -18.31 -31.91
C ARG A 84 -5.51 -18.55 -30.41
N SER A 85 -6.19 -19.58 -29.91
CA SER A 85 -6.07 -19.96 -28.50
C SER A 85 -4.65 -20.40 -28.16
N LEU A 86 -4.10 -19.91 -27.03
CA LEU A 86 -2.75 -20.24 -26.54
C LEU A 86 -2.50 -21.75 -26.49
N ARG A 87 -3.53 -22.55 -26.18
CA ARG A 87 -3.47 -24.02 -26.30
C ARG A 87 -2.98 -24.45 -27.67
N ARG A 88 -3.66 -24.04 -28.75
CA ARG A 88 -3.33 -24.45 -30.12
C ARG A 88 -1.93 -24.00 -30.52
N VAL A 89 -1.53 -22.79 -30.12
CA VAL A 89 -0.19 -22.27 -30.42
C VAL A 89 0.89 -23.14 -29.77
N ASN A 90 0.78 -23.42 -28.47
CA ASN A 90 1.78 -24.23 -27.76
C ASN A 90 1.79 -25.71 -28.20
N THR A 91 0.63 -26.32 -28.50
CA THR A 91 0.65 -27.70 -29.02
C THR A 91 1.28 -27.75 -30.42
N LEU A 92 0.99 -26.76 -31.28
CA LEU A 92 1.56 -26.68 -32.62
C LEU A 92 3.08 -26.49 -32.57
N THR A 93 3.60 -25.64 -31.66
CA THR A 93 5.05 -25.45 -31.51
C THR A 93 5.75 -26.72 -31.05
N LEU A 94 5.15 -27.51 -30.14
CA LEU A 94 5.67 -28.82 -29.75
C LEU A 94 5.67 -29.82 -30.92
N TYR A 95 4.59 -29.89 -31.72
CA TYR A 95 4.55 -30.76 -32.89
C TYR A 95 5.61 -30.38 -33.93
N ILE A 96 5.74 -29.08 -34.23
CA ILE A 96 6.77 -28.57 -35.16
C ILE A 96 8.16 -28.93 -34.65
N ALA A 97 8.41 -28.80 -33.34
CA ALA A 97 9.70 -29.15 -32.75
C ALA A 97 10.01 -30.64 -32.88
N ILE A 98 9.06 -31.53 -32.54
CA ILE A 98 9.24 -32.98 -32.64
C ILE A 98 9.52 -33.38 -34.10
N ILE A 99 8.71 -32.88 -35.05
CA ILE A 99 8.92 -33.14 -36.47
C ILE A 99 10.29 -32.64 -36.92
N SER A 100 10.68 -31.41 -36.52
CA SER A 100 11.98 -30.85 -36.89
C SER A 100 13.17 -31.67 -36.34
N LEU A 101 13.08 -32.20 -35.11
CA LEU A 101 14.12 -33.05 -34.53
C LEU A 101 14.26 -34.37 -35.28
N ILE A 102 13.14 -34.99 -35.66
CA ILE A 102 13.12 -36.22 -36.45
C ILE A 102 13.70 -35.97 -37.84
N THR A 103 13.25 -34.90 -38.51
CA THR A 103 13.75 -34.53 -39.84
C THR A 103 15.24 -34.24 -39.83
N VAL A 104 15.74 -33.46 -38.86
CA VAL A 104 17.17 -33.19 -38.73
C VAL A 104 17.95 -34.46 -38.44
N SER A 105 17.45 -35.32 -37.53
CA SER A 105 18.10 -36.60 -37.23
C SER A 105 18.25 -37.48 -38.47
N LEU A 106 17.20 -37.58 -39.29
CA LEU A 106 17.23 -38.33 -40.56
C LEU A 106 18.19 -37.69 -41.57
N LEU A 107 18.10 -36.37 -41.80
CA LEU A 107 18.97 -35.67 -42.75
C LEU A 107 20.45 -35.80 -42.40
N LEU A 108 20.80 -35.70 -41.10
CA LEU A 108 22.16 -35.88 -40.63
C LEU A 108 22.62 -37.34 -40.73
N SER A 109 21.73 -38.31 -40.47
CA SER A 109 22.04 -39.74 -40.61
C SER A 109 22.29 -40.15 -42.06
N PHE A 110 21.56 -39.57 -43.02
CA PHE A 110 21.74 -39.81 -44.46
C PHE A 110 22.78 -38.88 -45.11
N GLN A 111 23.46 -38.02 -44.34
CA GLN A 111 24.45 -37.05 -44.83
C GLN A 111 23.91 -36.09 -45.91
N ILE A 112 22.61 -35.78 -45.88
CA ILE A 112 21.96 -34.90 -46.86
C ILE A 112 22.10 -33.44 -46.41
N ALA A 113 22.73 -32.61 -47.25
CA ALA A 113 22.83 -31.15 -47.04
C ALA A 113 23.30 -30.76 -45.62
N VAL A 114 24.29 -31.49 -45.08
CA VAL A 114 24.70 -31.43 -43.67
C VAL A 114 25.00 -30.00 -43.19
N LYS A 115 25.77 -29.22 -43.96
CA LYS A 115 26.17 -27.85 -43.58
C LYS A 115 24.96 -26.90 -43.39
N PRO A 116 24.09 -26.67 -44.38
CA PRO A 116 22.92 -25.81 -44.20
C PRO A 116 21.93 -26.36 -43.15
N VAL A 117 21.78 -27.68 -43.03
CA VAL A 117 20.96 -28.31 -41.99
C VAL A 117 21.46 -27.95 -40.59
N LEU A 118 22.77 -27.96 -40.35
CA LEU A 118 23.34 -27.59 -39.04
C LEU A 118 23.15 -26.10 -38.69
N TYR A 119 23.24 -25.18 -39.67
CA TYR A 119 22.91 -23.77 -39.44
C TYR A 119 21.44 -23.59 -39.02
N ILE A 120 20.53 -24.17 -39.81
CA ILE A 120 19.08 -24.09 -39.54
C ILE A 120 18.78 -24.75 -38.21
N PHE A 121 19.38 -25.90 -37.92
CA PHE A 121 19.15 -26.64 -36.68
C PHE A 121 19.66 -25.89 -35.45
N TYR A 122 20.82 -25.25 -35.53
CA TYR A 122 21.33 -24.43 -34.43
C TYR A 122 20.42 -23.24 -34.15
N VAL A 123 20.07 -22.48 -35.19
CA VAL A 123 19.19 -21.31 -35.09
C VAL A 123 17.81 -21.73 -34.55
N ALA A 124 17.23 -22.81 -35.09
CA ALA A 124 15.95 -23.34 -34.64
C ALA A 124 15.99 -23.78 -33.17
N THR A 125 17.05 -24.48 -32.74
CA THR A 125 17.20 -24.94 -31.35
C THR A 125 17.28 -23.78 -30.36
N ALA A 126 18.10 -22.77 -30.65
CA ALA A 126 18.26 -21.61 -29.77
C ALA A 126 16.93 -20.86 -29.61
N ASN A 127 16.21 -20.63 -30.72
CA ASN A 127 14.91 -19.97 -30.72
C ASN A 127 13.82 -20.82 -30.04
N PHE A 128 13.83 -22.13 -30.24
CA PHE A 128 12.91 -23.06 -29.59
C PHE A 128 13.07 -23.02 -28.07
N GLY A 129 14.30 -23.01 -27.55
CA GLY A 129 14.57 -22.91 -26.12
C GLY A 129 13.95 -21.65 -25.49
N VAL A 130 14.15 -20.49 -26.10
CA VAL A 130 13.59 -19.21 -25.62
C VAL A 130 12.06 -19.23 -25.68
N LEU A 131 11.50 -19.70 -26.80
CA LEU A 131 10.06 -19.69 -27.06
C LEU A 131 9.32 -20.65 -26.12
N VAL A 132 9.78 -21.89 -25.93
CA VAL A 132 9.07 -22.87 -25.09
C VAL A 132 9.15 -22.52 -23.62
N VAL A 133 10.28 -22.00 -23.14
CA VAL A 133 10.39 -21.51 -21.76
C VAL A 133 9.43 -20.33 -21.55
N SER A 134 9.37 -19.37 -22.48
CA SER A 134 8.40 -18.27 -22.42
C SER A 134 6.95 -18.77 -22.40
N GLN A 135 6.60 -19.71 -23.28
CA GLN A 135 5.28 -20.34 -23.33
C GLN A 135 4.90 -21.04 -22.01
N PHE A 136 5.87 -21.69 -21.37
CA PHE A 136 5.68 -22.32 -20.07
C PHE A 136 5.32 -21.28 -18.99
N TRP A 137 6.06 -20.17 -18.91
CA TRP A 137 5.78 -19.13 -17.92
C TRP A 137 4.46 -18.41 -18.16
N VAL A 138 4.07 -18.17 -19.41
CA VAL A 138 2.73 -17.65 -19.74
C VAL A 138 1.64 -18.62 -19.27
N MET A 139 1.84 -19.92 -19.47
CA MET A 139 0.92 -20.94 -18.98
C MET A 139 0.86 -21.00 -17.45
N ALA A 140 2.01 -20.84 -16.76
CA ALA A 140 2.07 -20.76 -15.31
C ALA A 140 1.26 -19.57 -14.76
N ASN A 141 1.39 -18.39 -15.39
CA ASN A 141 0.61 -17.20 -15.02
C ASN A 141 -0.90 -17.35 -15.26
N LEU A 142 -1.32 -18.23 -16.17
CA LEU A 142 -2.74 -18.56 -16.35
C LEU A 142 -3.23 -19.58 -15.33
N ALA A 143 -2.40 -20.55 -14.95
CA ALA A 143 -2.75 -21.63 -14.04
C ALA A 143 -2.70 -21.24 -12.55
N PHE A 144 -1.90 -20.22 -12.21
CA PHE A 144 -1.71 -19.72 -10.85
C PHE A 144 -2.02 -18.23 -10.76
N ASN A 145 -2.67 -17.82 -9.67
CA ASN A 145 -2.82 -16.39 -9.36
C ASN A 145 -1.46 -15.78 -8.94
N PRO A 146 -1.25 -14.45 -9.04
CA PRO A 146 0.03 -13.81 -8.68
C PRO A 146 0.57 -14.20 -7.29
N ARG A 147 -0.32 -14.36 -6.30
CA ARG A 147 0.03 -14.83 -4.95
C ARG A 147 0.45 -16.32 -4.92
N GLU A 148 -0.31 -17.19 -5.58
CA GLU A 148 0.05 -18.62 -5.71
C GLU A 148 1.39 -18.76 -6.42
N ALA A 149 1.61 -17.98 -7.49
CA ALA A 149 2.84 -17.94 -8.26
C ALA A 149 4.05 -17.53 -7.38
N LYS A 150 3.93 -16.46 -6.59
CA LYS A 150 5.01 -16.00 -5.70
C LYS A 150 5.47 -17.08 -4.71
N ARG A 151 4.56 -17.96 -4.27
CA ARG A 151 4.86 -19.07 -3.36
C ARG A 151 5.35 -20.32 -4.07
N LEU A 152 4.70 -20.71 -5.17
CA LEU A 152 4.86 -22.03 -5.79
C LEU A 152 5.88 -22.06 -6.94
N LEU A 153 6.20 -20.91 -7.56
CA LEU A 153 7.11 -20.87 -8.72
C LEU A 153 8.53 -21.33 -8.38
N GLY A 154 9.00 -21.15 -7.14
CA GLY A 154 10.30 -21.67 -6.70
C GLY A 154 10.36 -23.20 -6.76
N LEU A 155 9.30 -23.88 -6.31
CA LEU A 155 9.19 -25.34 -6.36
C LEU A 155 9.03 -25.84 -7.80
N ILE A 156 8.23 -25.15 -8.62
CA ILE A 156 8.07 -25.47 -10.05
C ILE A 156 9.42 -25.31 -10.78
N GLY A 157 10.15 -24.22 -10.48
CA GLY A 157 11.47 -23.94 -11.03
C GLY A 157 12.53 -24.99 -10.66
N ALA A 158 12.42 -25.64 -9.51
CA ALA A 158 13.29 -26.76 -9.15
C ALA A 158 13.17 -27.94 -10.15
N GLY A 159 11.98 -28.13 -10.75
CA GLY A 159 11.78 -29.08 -11.84
C GLY A 159 12.62 -28.79 -13.08
N ALA A 160 12.80 -27.50 -13.42
CA ALA A 160 13.64 -27.07 -14.52
C ALA A 160 15.11 -27.46 -14.30
N ILE A 161 15.63 -27.22 -13.09
CA ILE A 161 17.02 -27.54 -12.73
C ILE A 161 17.23 -29.06 -12.74
N ALA A 162 16.31 -29.82 -12.14
CA ALA A 162 16.35 -31.28 -12.16
C ALA A 162 16.32 -31.84 -13.60
N GLY A 163 15.49 -31.25 -14.47
CA GLY A 163 15.43 -31.61 -15.89
C GLY A 163 16.74 -31.35 -16.61
N GLY A 164 17.38 -30.21 -16.36
CA GLY A 164 18.69 -29.89 -16.93
C GLY A 164 19.78 -30.85 -16.48
N VAL A 165 19.85 -31.16 -15.18
CA VAL A 165 20.82 -32.12 -14.63
C VAL A 165 20.62 -33.51 -15.24
N ALA A 166 19.38 -33.99 -15.29
CA ALA A 166 19.07 -35.28 -15.88
C ALA A 166 19.39 -35.30 -17.39
N GLY A 167 19.01 -34.28 -18.15
CA GLY A 167 19.21 -34.23 -19.60
C GLY A 167 20.68 -34.23 -20.00
N GLY A 168 21.50 -33.43 -19.32
CA GLY A 168 22.93 -33.37 -19.61
C GLY A 168 23.69 -34.66 -19.25
N TYR A 169 23.41 -35.28 -18.09
CA TYR A 169 24.03 -36.56 -17.73
C TYR A 169 23.56 -37.72 -18.61
N VAL A 170 22.26 -37.78 -18.94
CA VAL A 170 21.76 -38.76 -19.92
C VAL A 170 22.49 -38.60 -21.25
N THR A 171 22.69 -37.36 -21.71
CA THR A 171 23.46 -37.08 -22.92
C THR A 171 24.90 -37.56 -22.82
N SER A 172 25.57 -37.27 -21.70
CA SER A 172 26.95 -37.70 -21.46
C SER A 172 27.13 -39.21 -21.46
N ILE A 173 26.14 -39.96 -20.95
CA ILE A 173 26.20 -41.42 -20.91
C ILE A 173 25.86 -41.97 -22.29
N LEU A 174 24.75 -41.53 -22.89
CA LEU A 174 24.29 -42.05 -24.18
C LEU A 174 25.20 -41.68 -25.35
N SER A 175 25.92 -40.55 -25.30
CA SER A 175 26.84 -40.15 -26.37
C SER A 175 27.99 -41.15 -26.58
N SER A 176 28.31 -41.96 -25.57
CA SER A 176 29.30 -43.04 -25.67
C SER A 176 28.75 -44.31 -26.33
N PHE A 177 27.42 -44.47 -26.38
CA PHE A 177 26.75 -45.65 -26.92
C PHE A 177 26.01 -45.40 -28.24
N ILE A 178 25.60 -44.16 -28.50
CA ILE A 178 24.70 -43.77 -29.58
C ILE A 178 25.24 -42.50 -30.25
N ASP A 179 25.20 -42.46 -31.60
CA ASP A 179 25.63 -41.29 -32.38
C ASP A 179 24.77 -40.04 -32.09
N GLY A 180 25.40 -38.87 -32.10
CA GLY A 180 24.75 -37.58 -31.84
C GLY A 180 23.37 -37.37 -32.48
N PRO A 181 23.18 -37.63 -33.79
CA PRO A 181 21.87 -37.48 -34.43
C PRO A 181 20.78 -38.38 -33.85
N LYS A 182 21.14 -39.59 -33.39
CA LYS A 182 20.19 -40.55 -32.81
C LYS A 182 19.74 -40.12 -31.40
N LEU A 183 20.54 -39.35 -30.65
CA LEU A 183 20.11 -38.76 -29.37
C LEU A 183 18.93 -37.78 -29.54
N LEU A 184 18.74 -37.19 -30.72
CA LEU A 184 17.61 -36.29 -30.99
C LEU A 184 16.25 -36.99 -30.89
N TRP A 185 16.20 -38.32 -31.08
CA TRP A 185 14.98 -39.10 -30.87
C TRP A 185 14.58 -39.17 -29.40
N VAL A 186 15.56 -39.26 -28.50
CA VAL A 186 15.31 -39.24 -27.04
C VAL A 186 14.72 -37.90 -26.62
N ALA A 187 15.26 -36.80 -27.16
CA ALA A 187 14.71 -35.46 -26.95
C ALA A 187 13.28 -35.32 -27.54
N GLY A 188 13.05 -35.86 -28.74
CA GLY A 188 11.73 -35.89 -29.38
C GLY A 188 10.68 -36.65 -28.57
N LEU A 189 11.05 -37.81 -28.00
CA LEU A 189 10.18 -38.59 -27.11
C LEU A 189 9.84 -37.83 -25.82
N ALA A 190 10.81 -37.15 -25.21
CA ALA A 190 10.56 -36.31 -24.03
C ALA A 190 9.60 -35.15 -24.34
N LEU A 191 9.75 -34.49 -25.49
CA LEU A 191 8.81 -33.45 -25.95
C LEU A 191 7.42 -34.02 -26.28
N ALA A 192 7.34 -35.22 -26.85
CA ALA A 192 6.07 -35.89 -27.10
C ALA A 192 5.31 -36.18 -25.80
N ALA A 193 6.02 -36.58 -24.73
CA ALA A 193 5.47 -36.77 -23.39
C ALA A 193 4.96 -35.46 -22.75
N CYS A 194 5.41 -34.28 -23.20
CA CYS A 194 4.89 -32.99 -22.72
C CYS A 194 3.44 -32.73 -23.18
N ILE A 195 3.05 -33.22 -24.36
CA ILE A 195 1.73 -32.97 -24.97
C ILE A 195 0.57 -33.47 -24.09
N PRO A 196 0.54 -34.73 -23.59
CA PRO A 196 -0.53 -35.19 -22.71
C PRO A 196 -0.54 -34.46 -21.36
N VAL A 197 0.64 -34.12 -20.81
CA VAL A 197 0.77 -33.35 -19.56
C VAL A 197 0.17 -31.96 -19.73
N TYR A 198 0.57 -31.24 -20.79
CA TYR A 198 0.06 -29.91 -21.15
C TYR A 198 -1.47 -29.91 -21.33
N ASN A 199 -1.99 -30.89 -22.08
CA ASN A 199 -3.42 -31.04 -22.32
C ASN A 199 -4.21 -31.31 -21.03
N THR A 200 -3.63 -32.07 -20.09
CA THR A 200 -4.26 -32.36 -18.80
C THR A 200 -4.35 -31.11 -17.94
N ILE A 201 -3.27 -30.33 -17.87
CA ILE A 201 -3.25 -29.05 -17.13
C ILE A 201 -4.28 -28.09 -17.73
N TRP A 202 -4.32 -27.97 -19.06
CA TRP A 202 -5.25 -27.07 -19.74
C TRP A 202 -6.72 -27.46 -19.49
N LYS A 203 -7.06 -28.75 -19.63
CA LYS A 203 -8.43 -29.25 -19.44
C LYS A 203 -8.91 -29.10 -18.00
N LYS A 204 -8.07 -29.44 -17.01
CA LYS A 204 -8.47 -29.49 -15.60
C LYS A 204 -8.39 -28.15 -14.86
N HIS A 205 -7.54 -27.21 -15.30
CA HIS A 205 -7.21 -26.03 -14.50
C HIS A 205 -7.30 -24.69 -15.22
N ILE A 206 -7.25 -24.66 -16.56
CA ILE A 206 -7.27 -23.39 -17.34
C ILE A 206 -8.61 -23.19 -18.05
N LYS A 207 -9.26 -24.26 -18.53
CA LYS A 207 -10.54 -24.19 -19.26
C LYS A 207 -11.71 -23.68 -18.40
N THR A 208 -11.59 -23.74 -17.07
CA THR A 208 -12.60 -23.25 -16.12
C THR A 208 -12.57 -21.72 -15.91
N LEU A 209 -11.56 -21.02 -16.44
CA LEU A 209 -11.43 -19.57 -16.33
C LEU A 209 -12.19 -18.85 -17.46
N ASN A 210 -12.97 -17.82 -17.10
CA ASN A 210 -13.81 -17.07 -18.04
C ASN A 210 -12.95 -16.21 -19.01
N ARG A 211 -13.43 -15.92 -20.23
CA ARG A 211 -12.65 -15.20 -21.27
C ARG A 211 -12.13 -13.83 -20.80
N TYR A 212 -12.89 -13.14 -19.94
CA TYR A 212 -12.51 -11.88 -19.27
C TYR A 212 -11.43 -12.05 -18.18
N GLN A 213 -11.40 -13.19 -17.48
CA GLN A 213 -10.35 -13.50 -16.49
C GLN A 213 -9.02 -13.83 -17.17
N GLN A 214 -9.07 -14.35 -18.41
CA GLN A 214 -7.88 -14.60 -19.22
C GLN A 214 -7.27 -13.32 -19.78
N SER A 215 -8.09 -12.34 -20.21
CA SER A 215 -7.58 -11.06 -20.73
C SER A 215 -6.92 -10.19 -19.66
N LYS A 216 -7.40 -10.23 -18.41
CA LYS A 216 -6.79 -9.51 -17.27
C LYS A 216 -5.48 -10.12 -16.77
N ARG A 217 -5.25 -11.42 -17.01
CA ARG A 217 -4.01 -12.12 -16.64
C ARG A 217 -2.92 -12.02 -17.71
N LEU A 218 -3.26 -11.48 -18.88
CA LEU A 218 -2.30 -11.12 -19.93
C LEU A 218 -1.79 -9.70 -19.65
N PRO A 219 -0.50 -9.41 -19.90
CA PRO A 219 0.05 -8.07 -19.66
C PRO A 219 -0.70 -7.00 -20.46
N GLU A 220 -1.22 -5.97 -19.79
CA GLU A 220 -1.89 -4.83 -20.42
C GLU A 220 -0.94 -4.04 -21.35
N ARG A 221 -1.49 -3.45 -22.42
CA ARG A 221 -0.77 -2.53 -23.30
C ARG A 221 -0.62 -1.16 -22.63
N GLY A 222 0.45 -0.98 -21.88
CA GLY A 222 0.96 0.34 -21.47
C GLY A 222 1.87 0.97 -22.53
N GLU A 223 2.56 2.03 -22.14
CA GLU A 223 3.66 2.63 -22.90
C GLU A 223 4.72 1.56 -23.26
N HIS A 224 5.38 1.70 -24.41
CA HIS A 224 6.36 0.70 -24.86
C HIS A 224 7.48 0.52 -23.80
N PRO A 225 7.84 -0.72 -23.40
CA PRO A 225 8.79 -0.97 -22.31
C PRO A 225 10.14 -0.25 -22.46
N ILE A 226 10.61 -0.03 -23.70
CA ILE A 226 11.84 0.72 -23.97
C ILE A 226 11.82 2.14 -23.39
N TRP A 227 10.66 2.80 -23.42
CA TRP A 227 10.50 4.17 -22.94
C TRP A 227 10.34 4.21 -21.41
N LEU A 228 9.69 3.19 -20.84
CA LEU A 228 9.64 2.99 -19.39
C LEU A 228 11.04 2.74 -18.81
N ILE A 229 11.88 1.97 -19.51
CA ILE A 229 13.28 1.76 -19.13
C ILE A 229 14.06 3.07 -19.18
N SER A 230 13.98 3.82 -20.28
CA SER A 230 14.79 5.03 -20.48
C SER A 230 14.41 6.16 -19.52
N LYS A 231 13.16 6.24 -19.09
CA LYS A 231 12.70 7.20 -18.06
C LYS A 231 13.30 6.96 -16.68
N SER A 232 13.67 5.72 -16.34
CA SER A 232 14.19 5.36 -15.02
C SER A 232 15.66 4.97 -15.07
N LYS A 233 16.51 5.74 -14.38
CA LYS A 233 17.95 5.46 -14.27
C LYS A 233 18.21 4.06 -13.70
N HIS A 234 17.45 3.64 -12.69
CA HIS A 234 17.59 2.32 -12.06
C HIS A 234 17.28 1.17 -13.04
N LEU A 235 16.18 1.27 -13.79
CA LEU A 235 15.81 0.29 -14.81
C LEU A 235 16.80 0.24 -15.97
N THR A 236 17.33 1.39 -16.40
CA THR A 236 18.35 1.47 -17.45
C THR A 236 19.64 0.76 -17.01
N PHE A 237 20.12 0.99 -15.79
CA PHE A 237 21.31 0.30 -15.30
C PHE A 237 21.07 -1.21 -15.12
N LEU A 238 19.88 -1.62 -14.69
CA LEU A 238 19.53 -3.04 -14.58
C LEU A 238 19.53 -3.73 -15.95
N ALA A 239 18.92 -3.10 -16.95
CA ALA A 239 18.92 -3.53 -18.35
C ALA A 239 20.35 -3.63 -18.91
N LEU A 240 21.21 -2.65 -18.62
CA LEU A 240 22.61 -2.62 -19.07
C LEU A 240 23.44 -3.73 -18.42
N ILE A 241 23.28 -3.98 -17.12
CA ILE A 241 23.95 -5.10 -16.42
C ILE A 241 23.56 -6.44 -17.03
N ILE A 242 22.28 -6.65 -17.31
CA ILE A 242 21.80 -7.89 -17.90
C ILE A 242 22.36 -8.05 -19.32
N GLY A 243 22.32 -7.00 -20.14
CA GLY A 243 22.92 -7.01 -21.48
C GLY A 243 24.42 -7.32 -21.48
N LEU A 244 25.20 -6.62 -20.64
CA LEU A 244 26.64 -6.87 -20.49
C LEU A 244 26.91 -8.31 -20.02
N SER A 245 26.10 -8.83 -19.09
CA SER A 245 26.23 -10.21 -18.61
C SER A 245 25.96 -11.26 -19.69
N VAL A 246 25.17 -10.94 -20.70
CA VAL A 246 24.86 -11.84 -21.81
C VAL A 246 25.98 -11.78 -22.86
N ILE A 247 26.48 -10.58 -23.17
CA ILE A 247 27.63 -10.40 -24.06
C ILE A 247 28.83 -11.19 -23.52
N VAL A 248 29.19 -10.99 -22.25
CA VAL A 248 30.31 -11.72 -21.63
C VAL A 248 30.05 -13.22 -21.62
N ALA A 249 28.84 -13.67 -21.27
CA ALA A 249 28.51 -15.10 -21.25
C ALA A 249 28.66 -15.75 -22.64
N LYS A 250 28.37 -15.02 -23.73
CA LYS A 250 28.53 -15.49 -25.11
C LYS A 250 29.99 -15.50 -25.57
N LEU A 251 30.76 -14.49 -25.19
CA LEU A 251 32.22 -14.47 -25.44
C LEU A 251 32.92 -15.62 -24.70
N VAL A 252 32.56 -15.85 -23.43
CA VAL A 252 33.05 -16.99 -22.64
C VAL A 252 32.55 -18.33 -23.21
N GLU A 253 31.31 -18.39 -23.72
CA GLU A 253 30.80 -19.57 -24.44
C GLU A 253 31.62 -19.88 -25.69
N PHE A 254 32.00 -18.85 -26.47
CA PHE A 254 32.89 -19.01 -27.63
C PHE A 254 34.27 -19.54 -27.22
N GLN A 255 34.89 -18.98 -26.18
CA GLN A 255 36.20 -19.44 -25.68
C GLN A 255 36.15 -20.88 -25.17
N PHE A 256 35.09 -21.23 -24.43
CA PHE A 256 34.83 -22.59 -23.96
C PHE A 256 34.67 -23.57 -25.10
N SER A 257 33.85 -23.23 -26.11
CA SER A 257 33.66 -24.06 -27.29
C SER A 257 34.93 -24.19 -28.14
N SER A 258 35.72 -23.12 -28.26
CA SER A 258 36.97 -23.12 -29.03
C SER A 258 38.02 -24.04 -28.42
N ILE A 259 38.28 -23.91 -27.12
CA ILE A 259 39.32 -24.70 -26.43
C ILE A 259 38.86 -26.16 -26.26
N ALA A 260 37.56 -26.41 -26.08
CA ALA A 260 37.01 -27.77 -26.08
C ALA A 260 37.16 -28.46 -27.46
N ALA A 261 36.86 -27.75 -28.55
CA ALA A 261 37.01 -28.30 -29.91
C ALA A 261 38.47 -28.54 -30.31
N GLN A 262 39.42 -27.81 -29.72
CA GLN A 262 40.85 -28.08 -29.90
C GLN A 262 41.35 -29.29 -29.10
N THR A 263 40.68 -29.61 -27.99
CA THR A 263 41.09 -30.71 -27.09
C THR A 263 40.48 -32.06 -27.52
N TYR A 264 39.24 -32.05 -28.02
CA TYR A 264 38.52 -33.26 -28.42
C TYR A 264 38.26 -33.28 -29.92
N SER A 265 38.88 -34.22 -30.63
CA SER A 265 38.74 -34.40 -32.08
C SER A 265 37.47 -35.17 -32.46
N ASN A 266 36.92 -35.98 -31.55
CA ASN A 266 35.76 -36.83 -31.80
C ASN A 266 34.45 -36.14 -31.40
N THR A 267 33.50 -36.04 -32.33
CA THR A 267 32.19 -35.42 -32.13
C THR A 267 31.39 -36.06 -30.98
N SER A 268 31.48 -37.38 -30.80
CA SER A 268 30.76 -38.09 -29.72
C SER A 268 31.34 -37.78 -28.34
N GLU A 269 32.67 -37.72 -28.22
CA GLU A 269 33.35 -37.31 -26.99
C GLU A 269 33.08 -35.84 -26.67
N LEU A 270 33.08 -34.96 -27.68
CA LEU A 270 32.76 -33.55 -27.53
C LEU A 270 31.28 -33.36 -27.11
N THR A 271 30.36 -34.17 -27.63
CA THR A 271 28.95 -34.20 -27.21
C THR A 271 28.84 -34.61 -25.73
N GLY A 272 29.56 -35.66 -25.34
CA GLY A 272 29.58 -36.13 -23.95
C GLY A 272 30.18 -35.11 -22.99
N PHE A 273 31.27 -34.46 -23.39
CA PHE A 273 31.90 -33.36 -22.65
C PHE A 273 30.92 -32.21 -22.39
N PHE A 274 30.22 -31.72 -23.42
CA PHE A 274 29.22 -30.66 -23.23
C PHE A 274 28.06 -31.12 -22.35
N GLY A 275 27.58 -32.36 -22.53
CA GLY A 275 26.51 -32.94 -21.70
C GLY A 275 26.88 -33.00 -20.22
N PHE A 276 28.07 -33.52 -19.91
CA PHE A 276 28.60 -33.63 -18.55
C PHE A 276 28.73 -32.25 -17.91
N TRP A 277 29.49 -31.34 -18.52
CA TRP A 277 29.77 -30.04 -17.92
C TRP A 277 28.53 -29.14 -17.82
N PHE A 278 27.66 -29.10 -18.82
CA PHE A 278 26.39 -28.36 -18.70
C PHE A 278 25.51 -28.89 -17.57
N SER A 279 25.50 -30.20 -17.31
CA SER A 279 24.82 -30.77 -16.15
C SER A 279 25.49 -30.37 -14.84
N THR A 280 26.81 -30.56 -14.73
CA THR A 280 27.58 -30.24 -13.53
C THR A 280 27.46 -28.77 -13.14
N PHE A 281 27.48 -27.85 -14.11
CA PHE A 281 27.26 -26.41 -13.84
C PHE A 281 25.87 -26.13 -13.24
N ASN A 282 24.83 -26.84 -13.67
CA ASN A 282 23.49 -26.73 -13.08
C ASN A 282 23.42 -27.34 -11.67
N VAL A 283 24.10 -28.47 -11.42
CA VAL A 283 24.20 -29.04 -10.05
C VAL A 283 24.87 -28.05 -9.10
N ILE A 284 26.01 -27.49 -9.51
CA ILE A 284 26.73 -26.49 -8.71
C ILE A 284 25.86 -25.24 -8.51
N SER A 285 25.16 -24.78 -9.55
CA SER A 285 24.20 -23.68 -9.45
C SER A 285 23.14 -23.94 -8.38
N LEU A 286 22.57 -25.16 -8.35
CA LEU A 286 21.56 -25.55 -7.38
C LEU A 286 22.12 -25.54 -5.95
N ILE A 287 23.32 -26.07 -5.74
CA ILE A 287 23.99 -26.08 -4.44
C ILE A 287 24.24 -24.63 -3.96
N ILE A 288 24.75 -23.77 -4.83
CA ILE A 288 24.96 -22.35 -4.50
C ILE A 288 23.62 -21.67 -4.20
N GLN A 289 22.58 -21.96 -4.98
CA GLN A 289 21.25 -21.38 -4.79
C GLN A 289 20.63 -21.76 -3.44
N LEU A 290 20.71 -23.02 -3.04
CA LEU A 290 20.11 -23.52 -1.80
C LEU A 290 20.90 -23.10 -0.56
N PHE A 291 22.23 -23.25 -0.58
CA PHE A 291 23.05 -23.14 0.64
C PHE A 291 23.80 -21.80 0.78
N ILE A 292 24.22 -21.19 -0.34
CA ILE A 292 25.15 -20.05 -0.32
C ILE A 292 24.41 -18.73 -0.57
N THR A 293 23.41 -18.73 -1.45
CA THR A 293 22.77 -17.50 -1.93
C THR A 293 22.14 -16.70 -0.81
N HIS A 294 21.37 -17.33 0.08
CA HIS A 294 20.75 -16.62 1.22
C HIS A 294 21.79 -16.01 2.17
N ARG A 295 22.94 -16.69 2.39
CA ARG A 295 24.03 -16.18 3.24
C ARG A 295 24.75 -15.01 2.60
N VAL A 296 25.07 -15.11 1.32
CA VAL A 296 25.80 -14.08 0.58
C VAL A 296 24.95 -12.82 0.43
N VAL A 297 23.71 -12.96 -0.01
CA VAL A 297 22.79 -11.83 -0.19
C VAL A 297 22.41 -11.21 1.15
N GLY A 298 22.17 -12.03 2.18
CA GLY A 298 21.84 -11.56 3.52
C GLY A 298 22.99 -10.84 4.23
N LYS A 299 24.24 -11.32 4.10
CA LYS A 299 25.41 -10.74 4.77
C LYS A 299 26.02 -9.55 4.02
N TYR A 300 26.17 -9.64 2.70
CA TYR A 300 26.86 -8.61 1.90
C TYR A 300 25.90 -7.59 1.27
N GLY A 301 24.60 -7.85 1.34
CA GLY A 301 23.55 -7.02 0.75
C GLY A 301 23.44 -7.18 -0.77
N VAL A 302 22.26 -6.86 -1.28
CA VAL A 302 21.87 -7.04 -2.69
C VAL A 302 22.84 -6.38 -3.68
N GLY A 303 23.27 -5.15 -3.37
CA GLY A 303 24.17 -4.38 -4.25
C GLY A 303 25.58 -4.97 -4.38
N SER A 304 26.14 -5.51 -3.29
CA SER A 304 27.48 -6.10 -3.32
C SER A 304 27.46 -7.50 -3.95
N SER A 305 26.36 -8.24 -3.82
CA SER A 305 26.20 -9.56 -4.43
C SER A 305 26.31 -9.55 -5.97
N LEU A 306 25.90 -8.45 -6.62
CA LEU A 306 26.03 -8.25 -8.07
C LEU A 306 27.48 -8.15 -8.57
N LEU A 307 28.44 -7.86 -7.70
CA LEU A 307 29.86 -7.75 -8.07
C LEU A 307 30.56 -9.11 -8.10
N ILE A 308 29.98 -10.15 -7.49
CA ILE A 308 30.60 -11.48 -7.35
C ILE A 308 30.75 -12.17 -8.71
N LEU A 309 29.73 -12.08 -9.57
CA LEU A 309 29.77 -12.66 -10.91
C LEU A 309 30.88 -12.03 -11.77
N PRO A 310 30.88 -10.71 -12.06
CA PRO A 310 31.94 -10.10 -12.86
C PRO A 310 33.31 -10.21 -12.20
N GLY A 311 33.40 -10.15 -10.86
CA GLY A 311 34.67 -10.31 -10.15
C GLY A 311 35.35 -11.66 -10.40
N GLY A 312 34.61 -12.78 -10.29
CA GLY A 312 35.19 -14.09 -10.61
C GLY A 312 35.43 -14.31 -12.10
N LEU A 313 34.66 -13.67 -12.98
CA LEU A 313 34.94 -13.69 -14.42
C LEU A 313 36.22 -12.93 -14.78
N VAL A 314 36.54 -11.83 -14.09
CA VAL A 314 37.83 -11.13 -14.24
C VAL A 314 38.97 -12.05 -13.83
N LEU A 315 38.88 -12.69 -12.66
CA LEU A 315 39.90 -13.62 -12.18
C LEU A 315 40.12 -14.77 -13.17
N GLY A 316 39.04 -15.42 -13.62
CA GLY A 316 39.14 -16.51 -14.59
C GLY A 316 39.67 -16.06 -15.96
N SER A 317 39.33 -14.84 -16.40
CA SER A 317 39.82 -14.30 -17.68
C SER A 317 41.32 -13.95 -17.62
N ILE A 318 41.79 -13.43 -16.48
CA ILE A 318 43.24 -13.20 -16.24
C ILE A 318 43.98 -14.53 -16.25
N MET A 319 43.48 -15.54 -15.53
CA MET A 319 44.07 -16.89 -15.53
C MET A 319 44.13 -17.47 -16.95
N LEU A 320 43.06 -17.29 -17.73
CA LEU A 320 42.99 -17.77 -19.10
C LEU A 320 43.99 -17.08 -20.03
N MET A 321 44.28 -15.79 -19.77
CA MET A 321 45.26 -15.03 -20.54
C MET A 321 46.69 -15.51 -20.28
N VAL A 322 47.00 -15.93 -19.05
CA VAL A 322 48.30 -16.50 -18.68
C VAL A 322 48.45 -17.93 -19.22
N ALA A 323 47.42 -18.77 -19.05
CA ALA A 323 47.44 -20.16 -19.48
C ALA A 323 46.09 -20.60 -20.08
N PRO A 324 46.01 -20.89 -21.39
CA PRO A 324 44.78 -21.31 -22.06
C PRO A 324 44.47 -22.80 -21.85
N PHE A 325 44.40 -23.26 -20.58
CA PHE A 325 44.08 -24.65 -20.26
C PHE A 325 42.57 -24.89 -20.22
N LEU A 326 42.15 -26.09 -20.64
CA LEU A 326 40.75 -26.53 -20.60
C LEU A 326 40.13 -26.38 -19.20
N SER A 327 40.88 -26.70 -18.14
CA SER A 327 40.42 -26.58 -16.74
C SER A 327 40.08 -25.14 -16.34
N ILE A 328 40.84 -24.15 -16.83
CA ILE A 328 40.61 -22.73 -16.53
C ILE A 328 39.35 -22.23 -17.24
N VAL A 329 39.14 -22.64 -18.49
CA VAL A 329 37.91 -22.25 -19.23
C VAL A 329 36.68 -22.95 -18.66
N ILE A 330 36.81 -24.21 -18.22
CA ILE A 330 35.76 -24.91 -17.49
C ILE A 330 35.42 -24.13 -16.21
N PHE A 331 36.42 -23.70 -15.43
CA PHE A 331 36.19 -22.88 -14.24
C PHE A 331 35.50 -21.55 -14.58
N LEU A 332 35.94 -20.87 -15.64
CA LEU A 332 35.35 -19.62 -16.11
C LEU A 332 33.88 -19.82 -16.50
N LYS A 333 33.57 -20.90 -17.23
CA LYS A 333 32.20 -21.23 -17.65
C LYS A 333 31.31 -21.71 -16.50
N MET A 334 31.88 -22.45 -15.56
CA MET A 334 31.24 -22.85 -14.31
C MET A 334 30.84 -21.61 -13.51
N TRP A 335 31.77 -20.66 -13.34
CA TRP A 335 31.50 -19.42 -12.61
C TRP A 335 30.42 -18.59 -13.30
N ASP A 336 30.51 -18.42 -14.61
CA ASP A 336 29.49 -17.76 -15.45
C ASP A 336 28.10 -18.34 -15.17
N ILE A 337 27.91 -19.65 -15.40
CA ILE A 337 26.58 -20.27 -15.30
C ILE A 337 26.09 -20.33 -13.85
N SER A 338 26.90 -20.88 -12.94
CA SER A 338 26.45 -21.21 -11.60
C SER A 338 26.18 -19.97 -10.75
N VAL A 339 27.02 -18.93 -10.84
CA VAL A 339 26.80 -17.68 -10.09
C VAL A 339 25.73 -16.81 -10.74
N LYS A 340 25.63 -16.80 -12.09
CA LYS A 340 24.57 -16.06 -12.80
C LYS A 340 23.18 -16.58 -12.45
N GLN A 341 22.98 -17.90 -12.43
CA GLN A 341 21.66 -18.49 -12.17
C GLN A 341 21.27 -18.52 -10.68
N SER A 342 22.22 -18.42 -9.76
CA SER A 342 21.97 -18.43 -8.31
C SER A 342 22.00 -17.02 -7.72
N ILE A 343 23.18 -16.52 -7.33
CA ILE A 343 23.37 -15.27 -6.59
C ILE A 343 22.97 -14.07 -7.43
N ASN A 344 23.43 -13.99 -8.68
CA ASN A 344 23.17 -12.81 -9.51
C ASN A 344 21.69 -12.68 -9.86
N LYS A 345 21.02 -13.80 -10.18
CA LYS A 345 19.58 -13.85 -10.40
C LYS A 345 18.79 -13.43 -9.17
N ALA A 346 19.13 -13.93 -7.98
CA ALA A 346 18.49 -13.51 -6.74
C ALA A 346 18.72 -12.01 -6.47
N ALA A 347 19.93 -11.50 -6.70
CA ALA A 347 20.26 -10.10 -6.49
C ALA A 347 19.49 -9.17 -7.46
N THR A 348 19.39 -9.51 -8.74
CA THR A 348 18.62 -8.72 -9.72
C THR A 348 17.13 -8.74 -9.43
N GLU A 349 16.57 -9.86 -8.98
CA GLU A 349 15.17 -9.96 -8.57
C GLU A 349 14.85 -9.09 -7.34
N LEU A 350 15.76 -9.07 -6.36
CA LEU A 350 15.65 -8.19 -5.19
C LEU A 350 15.82 -6.71 -5.54
N MET A 351 16.71 -6.37 -6.48
CA MET A 351 16.84 -5.00 -7.00
C MET A 351 15.60 -4.53 -7.75
N ALA A 352 14.79 -5.44 -8.27
CA ALA A 352 13.53 -5.14 -8.92
C ALA A 352 12.35 -5.04 -7.94
N LEU A 353 12.55 -5.22 -6.62
CA LEU A 353 11.47 -5.10 -5.62
C LEU A 353 10.90 -3.68 -5.49
N PRO A 354 11.69 -2.59 -5.52
CA PRO A 354 11.14 -1.25 -5.38
C PRO A 354 10.32 -0.81 -6.61
N ILE A 355 10.36 -1.54 -7.73
CA ILE A 355 9.70 -1.15 -8.97
C ILE A 355 8.21 -1.51 -8.87
N PRO A 356 7.26 -0.58 -9.15
CA PRO A 356 5.83 -0.87 -9.17
C PRO A 356 5.51 -2.09 -10.05
N GLU A 357 4.61 -2.98 -9.62
CA GLU A 357 4.35 -4.28 -10.27
C GLU A 357 3.94 -4.15 -11.75
N ASN A 358 3.17 -3.12 -12.05
CA ASN A 358 2.71 -2.73 -13.39
C ASN A 358 3.88 -2.38 -14.33
N ILE A 359 4.92 -1.68 -13.84
CA ILE A 359 6.14 -1.40 -14.62
C ILE A 359 7.05 -2.63 -14.66
N LYS A 360 7.16 -3.34 -13.52
CA LYS A 360 8.03 -4.50 -13.36
C LYS A 360 7.64 -5.65 -14.28
N SER A 361 6.37 -5.98 -14.39
CA SER A 361 5.88 -7.10 -15.20
C SER A 361 6.13 -6.90 -16.70
N GLN A 362 5.84 -5.70 -17.22
CA GLN A 362 6.06 -5.34 -18.62
C GLN A 362 7.57 -5.25 -18.96
N THR A 363 8.33 -4.60 -18.07
CA THR A 363 9.74 -4.33 -18.33
C THR A 363 10.62 -5.57 -18.13
N LYS A 364 10.29 -6.43 -17.17
CA LYS A 364 11.06 -7.66 -16.91
C LYS A 364 11.00 -8.62 -18.10
N SER A 365 9.81 -8.85 -18.68
CA SER A 365 9.68 -9.70 -19.87
C SER A 365 10.48 -9.16 -21.05
N PHE A 366 10.47 -7.83 -21.23
CA PHE A 366 11.26 -7.18 -22.26
C PHE A 366 12.78 -7.34 -22.02
N ILE A 367 13.24 -7.11 -20.79
CA ILE A 367 14.65 -7.29 -20.42
C ILE A 367 15.07 -8.75 -20.60
N ASP A 368 14.30 -9.71 -20.10
CA ASP A 368 14.67 -11.12 -20.10
C ASP A 368 14.72 -11.72 -21.53
N VAL A 369 13.94 -11.19 -22.47
CA VAL A 369 13.88 -11.73 -23.85
C VAL A 369 14.57 -10.82 -24.87
N PHE A 370 14.18 -9.55 -24.97
CA PHE A 370 14.67 -8.67 -26.03
C PHE A 370 16.13 -8.26 -25.81
N ILE A 371 16.52 -7.93 -24.58
CA ILE A 371 17.90 -7.55 -24.27
C ILE A 371 18.83 -8.75 -24.40
N ASP A 372 18.40 -9.95 -23.96
CA ASP A 372 19.17 -11.19 -24.11
C ASP A 372 19.46 -11.50 -25.59
N MET A 373 18.46 -11.41 -26.45
CA MET A 373 18.62 -11.64 -27.89
C MET A 373 19.47 -10.56 -28.57
N SER A 374 19.27 -9.28 -28.21
CA SER A 374 20.06 -8.16 -28.75
C SER A 374 21.52 -8.28 -28.34
N ALA A 375 21.79 -8.58 -27.06
CA ALA A 375 23.12 -8.80 -26.52
C ALA A 375 23.81 -10.00 -27.18
N THR A 376 23.05 -11.08 -27.45
CA THR A 376 23.57 -12.24 -28.20
C THR A 376 23.99 -11.83 -29.61
N GLY A 377 23.17 -11.05 -30.33
CA GLY A 377 23.52 -10.54 -31.66
C GLY A 377 24.74 -9.61 -31.65
N ILE A 378 24.79 -8.68 -30.69
CA ILE A 378 25.94 -7.77 -30.49
C ILE A 378 27.21 -8.58 -30.21
N SER A 379 27.14 -9.62 -29.37
CA SER A 379 28.31 -10.48 -29.11
C SER A 379 28.80 -11.20 -30.37
N GLY A 380 27.89 -11.65 -31.25
CA GLY A 380 28.24 -12.22 -32.55
C GLY A 380 28.91 -11.21 -33.47
N LEU A 381 28.37 -9.99 -33.57
CA LEU A 381 28.98 -8.90 -34.35
C LEU A 381 30.37 -8.51 -33.83
N LEU A 382 30.53 -8.40 -32.51
CA LEU A 382 31.82 -8.13 -31.87
C LEU A 382 32.84 -9.22 -32.22
N LEU A 383 32.45 -10.50 -32.15
CA LEU A 383 33.33 -11.61 -32.52
C LEU A 383 33.68 -11.60 -34.01
N ILE A 384 32.71 -11.35 -34.90
CA ILE A 384 32.98 -11.23 -36.35
C ILE A 384 33.96 -10.09 -36.63
N PHE A 385 33.76 -8.93 -36.01
CA PHE A 385 34.63 -7.77 -36.17
C PHE A 385 36.05 -8.06 -35.68
N LEU A 386 36.19 -8.74 -34.54
CA LEU A 386 37.49 -9.07 -33.96
C LEU A 386 38.25 -10.14 -34.78
N ILE A 387 37.54 -11.21 -35.19
CA ILE A 387 38.13 -12.38 -35.85
C ILE A 387 38.33 -12.11 -37.33
N ASN A 388 37.30 -11.62 -38.04
CA ASN A 388 37.38 -11.44 -39.50
C ASN A 388 37.85 -10.04 -39.91
N GLY A 389 37.67 -9.02 -39.06
CA GLY A 389 38.03 -7.64 -39.38
C GLY A 389 39.50 -7.30 -39.10
N PHE A 390 40.06 -7.83 -38.01
CA PHE A 390 41.44 -7.54 -37.57
C PHE A 390 42.35 -8.76 -37.52
N ASP A 391 41.85 -9.96 -37.85
CA ASP A 391 42.59 -11.23 -37.81
C ASP A 391 43.26 -11.51 -36.43
N LEU A 392 42.57 -11.10 -35.36
CA LEU A 392 43.11 -11.16 -34.01
C LEU A 392 42.93 -12.54 -33.38
N SER A 393 43.97 -13.01 -32.68
CA SER A 393 43.97 -14.29 -31.98
C SER A 393 42.91 -14.40 -30.88
N ILE A 394 42.61 -15.63 -30.44
CA ILE A 394 41.70 -15.95 -29.30
C ILE A 394 42.02 -15.13 -28.03
N ARG A 395 43.29 -14.74 -27.83
CA ARG A 395 43.69 -13.88 -26.69
C ARG A 395 43.06 -12.49 -26.76
N ALA A 396 42.82 -11.96 -27.95
CA ALA A 396 42.12 -10.68 -28.12
C ALA A 396 40.67 -10.75 -27.65
N VAL A 397 40.02 -11.91 -27.78
CA VAL A 397 38.67 -12.13 -27.22
C VAL A 397 38.73 -12.02 -25.69
N THR A 398 39.77 -12.54 -25.04
CA THR A 398 39.96 -12.42 -23.58
C THR A 398 40.17 -10.96 -23.15
N VAL A 399 40.94 -10.19 -23.92
CA VAL A 399 41.12 -8.75 -23.66
C VAL A 399 39.80 -8.00 -23.81
N LEU A 400 39.03 -8.29 -24.85
CA LEU A 400 37.69 -7.71 -25.04
C LEU A 400 36.76 -8.05 -23.87
N VAL A 401 36.78 -9.30 -23.39
CA VAL A 401 36.03 -9.72 -22.20
C VAL A 401 36.44 -8.90 -20.98
N LEU A 402 37.74 -8.67 -20.74
CA LEU A 402 38.22 -7.85 -19.64
C LEU A 402 37.78 -6.39 -19.73
N VAL A 403 37.78 -5.79 -20.94
CA VAL A 403 37.28 -4.43 -21.17
C VAL A 403 35.80 -4.32 -20.85
N ILE A 404 34.98 -5.27 -21.34
CA ILE A 404 33.54 -5.30 -21.07
C ILE A 404 33.27 -5.57 -19.59
N LEU A 405 34.07 -6.41 -18.92
CA LEU A 405 33.98 -6.64 -17.48
C LEU A 405 34.31 -5.40 -16.65
N ALA A 406 35.29 -4.59 -17.06
CA ALA A 406 35.59 -3.31 -16.42
C ALA A 406 34.40 -2.34 -16.50
N LEU A 407 33.78 -2.24 -17.69
CA LEU A 407 32.54 -1.49 -17.85
C LEU A 407 31.41 -2.06 -16.98
N TRP A 408 31.25 -3.38 -16.95
CA TRP A 408 30.22 -4.03 -16.14
C TRP A 408 30.41 -3.78 -14.64
N LEU A 409 31.63 -3.87 -14.11
CA LEU A 409 31.94 -3.53 -12.71
C LEU A 409 31.60 -2.06 -12.40
N TRP A 410 31.92 -1.14 -13.31
CA TRP A 410 31.57 0.27 -13.18
C TRP A 410 30.05 0.49 -13.11
N VAL A 411 29.28 -0.15 -14.01
CA VAL A 411 27.81 -0.10 -14.00
C VAL A 411 27.23 -0.73 -12.73
N ALA A 412 27.76 -1.87 -12.29
CA ALA A 412 27.34 -2.57 -11.08
C ALA A 412 27.58 -1.72 -9.80
N PHE A 413 28.64 -0.91 -9.79
CA PHE A 413 28.86 0.04 -8.70
C PHE A 413 27.87 1.23 -8.74
N ARG A 414 27.52 1.72 -9.94
CA ARG A 414 26.54 2.79 -10.13
C ARG A 414 25.12 2.37 -9.73
N ILE A 415 24.66 1.19 -10.15
CA ILE A 415 23.32 0.71 -9.80
C ILE A 415 23.13 0.56 -8.28
N ARG A 416 24.19 0.20 -7.55
CA ARG A 416 24.13 0.12 -6.08
C ARG A 416 23.80 1.47 -5.45
N ARG A 417 24.40 2.56 -5.95
CA ARG A 417 24.10 3.92 -5.47
C ARG A 417 22.69 4.34 -5.84
N GLU A 418 22.28 4.11 -7.09
CA GLU A 418 20.92 4.46 -7.55
C GLU A 418 19.83 3.63 -6.88
N TYR A 419 20.06 2.35 -6.58
CA TYR A 419 19.13 1.53 -5.80
C TYR A 419 18.92 2.11 -4.40
N LEU A 420 20.01 2.50 -3.72
CA LEU A 420 19.92 3.16 -2.41
C LEU A 420 19.23 4.51 -2.52
N ASN A 421 19.45 5.29 -3.58
CA ASN A 421 18.77 6.56 -3.82
C ASN A 421 17.29 6.38 -4.13
N SER A 422 16.92 5.40 -4.96
CA SER A 422 15.52 5.08 -5.31
C SER A 422 14.76 4.54 -4.11
N PHE A 423 15.44 3.75 -3.28
CA PHE A 423 14.91 3.24 -2.02
C PHE A 423 14.78 4.36 -0.99
N ARG A 424 15.79 5.23 -0.88
CA ARG A 424 15.73 6.45 -0.06
C ARG A 424 14.70 7.43 -0.57
N GLU A 425 14.42 7.55 -1.86
CA GLU A 425 13.35 8.40 -2.39
C GLU A 425 11.98 7.80 -2.06
N LYS A 426 11.83 6.47 -2.10
CA LYS A 426 10.59 5.82 -1.66
C LYS A 426 10.38 5.88 -0.16
N ILE A 427 11.46 5.78 0.61
CA ILE A 427 11.43 6.04 2.05
C ILE A 427 11.23 7.52 2.33
N ALA A 428 11.87 8.43 1.60
CA ALA A 428 11.76 9.88 1.72
C ALA A 428 10.46 10.43 1.14
N LEU A 429 9.74 9.68 0.30
CA LEU A 429 8.36 9.96 -0.07
C LEU A 429 7.42 9.46 1.04
N LYS A 430 7.74 8.35 1.71
CA LYS A 430 7.07 7.92 2.96
C LYS A 430 7.42 8.80 4.19
N GLU A 431 8.60 9.40 4.23
CA GLU A 431 9.09 10.32 5.25
C GLU A 431 8.83 11.78 4.84
N LYS A 432 8.50 12.10 3.58
CA LYS A 432 7.94 13.41 3.25
C LYS A 432 6.51 13.55 3.75
N ASP A 433 5.83 12.44 4.06
CA ASP A 433 4.60 12.45 4.85
C ASP A 433 4.84 12.31 6.37
N VAL A 434 6.05 11.95 6.82
CA VAL A 434 6.38 11.86 8.27
C VAL A 434 7.87 12.13 8.54
N HIS A 435 8.31 13.36 8.28
CA HIS A 435 9.47 13.95 8.95
C HIS A 435 9.09 15.40 9.25
N VAL A 436 8.34 15.56 10.34
CA VAL A 436 8.48 16.76 11.15
C VAL A 436 9.86 16.67 11.78
N ASP A 437 10.80 17.36 11.16
CA ASP A 437 12.17 17.52 11.64
C ASP A 437 12.12 18.34 12.95
N TYR A 438 12.11 17.66 14.09
CA TYR A 438 12.18 18.29 15.42
C TYR A 438 13.62 18.41 15.94
N THR A 439 14.62 18.19 15.10
CA THR A 439 16.04 18.29 15.47
C THR A 439 16.75 19.31 14.61
N ASP A 440 16.47 20.59 14.87
CA ASP A 440 17.48 21.65 14.98
C ASP A 440 16.81 22.99 15.31
N PHE A 441 16.34 23.12 16.55
CA PHE A 441 16.07 24.43 17.13
C PHE A 441 17.39 25.05 17.62
N THR A 442 18.25 25.41 16.68
CA THR A 442 19.06 26.62 16.87
C THR A 442 18.18 27.78 16.42
N SER A 443 18.03 28.77 17.30
CA SER A 443 17.04 29.87 17.24
C SER A 443 17.07 30.76 15.99
N THR A 444 17.96 30.49 15.03
CA THR A 444 18.14 31.22 13.77
C THR A 444 17.52 30.56 12.53
N SER A 445 17.25 29.24 12.51
CA SER A 445 16.73 28.54 11.30
C SER A 445 15.20 28.55 11.18
N VAL A 446 14.48 28.51 12.31
CA VAL A 446 13.00 28.46 12.40
C VAL A 446 12.37 29.71 11.80
N ILE A 447 12.97 30.87 12.08
CA ILE A 447 12.55 32.17 11.58
C ILE A 447 12.63 32.20 10.04
N SER A 448 13.67 31.63 9.46
CA SER A 448 13.83 31.55 7.99
C SER A 448 12.81 30.63 7.33
N GLY A 449 12.42 29.55 8.03
CA GLY A 449 11.35 28.65 7.61
C GLY A 449 9.97 29.30 7.67
N LEU A 450 9.64 29.96 8.78
CA LEU A 450 8.38 30.71 8.95
C LEU A 450 8.27 31.83 7.90
N LYS A 451 9.36 32.56 7.65
CA LYS A 451 9.43 33.57 6.61
C LYS A 451 9.16 33.01 5.21
N ARG A 452 9.73 31.84 4.88
CA ARG A 452 9.48 31.17 3.60
C ARG A 452 8.01 30.73 3.46
N VAL A 453 7.40 30.23 4.53
CA VAL A 453 5.97 29.87 4.50
C VAL A 453 5.07 31.09 4.34
N LEU A 454 5.41 32.24 4.95
CA LEU A 454 4.69 33.50 4.72
C LEU A 454 4.87 34.04 3.29
N GLU A 455 5.99 33.74 2.63
CA GLU A 455 6.28 34.21 1.25
C GLU A 455 5.74 33.29 0.16
N SER A 456 5.70 31.96 0.37
CA SER A 456 5.38 30.98 -0.66
C SER A 456 4.42 29.86 -0.23
N GLY A 457 3.83 29.95 0.98
CA GLY A 457 2.92 28.95 1.52
C GLY A 457 1.50 29.02 0.94
N THR A 458 0.72 27.98 1.19
CA THR A 458 -0.73 27.98 0.90
C THR A 458 -1.51 28.83 1.91
N GLU A 459 -2.71 29.30 1.57
CA GLU A 459 -3.52 30.18 2.45
C GLU A 459 -3.66 29.64 3.89
N LYS A 460 -3.91 28.33 4.05
CA LYS A 460 -4.03 27.67 5.36
C LYS A 460 -2.71 27.62 6.13
N GLN A 461 -1.59 27.42 5.42
CA GLN A 461 -0.26 27.40 6.02
C GLN A 461 0.15 28.80 6.48
N ILE A 462 -0.15 29.83 5.68
CA ILE A 462 0.08 31.24 6.04
C ILE A 462 -0.76 31.62 7.26
N GLN A 463 -2.05 31.29 7.27
CA GLN A 463 -2.93 31.54 8.42
C GLN A 463 -2.39 30.90 9.70
N TRP A 464 -2.01 29.62 9.64
CA TRP A 464 -1.46 28.92 10.80
C TRP A 464 -0.17 29.56 11.30
N VAL A 465 0.75 29.93 10.41
CA VAL A 465 1.99 30.61 10.80
C VAL A 465 1.65 31.93 11.51
N LEU A 466 0.74 32.74 10.97
CA LEU A 466 0.35 34.01 11.58
C LEU A 466 -0.27 33.84 12.98
N GLU A 467 -1.03 32.77 13.22
CA GLU A 467 -1.60 32.42 14.53
C GLU A 467 -0.53 31.97 15.54
N GLN A 468 0.59 31.40 15.09
CA GLN A 468 1.70 30.96 15.96
C GLN A 468 2.75 32.05 16.23
N VAL A 469 2.82 33.09 15.38
CA VAL A 469 3.83 34.16 15.48
C VAL A 469 3.71 34.98 16.78
N GLU A 470 2.56 34.97 17.46
CA GLU A 470 2.38 35.59 18.79
C GLU A 470 3.42 35.13 19.82
N HIS A 471 3.93 33.90 19.69
CA HIS A 471 4.86 33.29 20.63
C HIS A 471 6.34 33.39 20.17
N VAL A 472 6.63 34.08 19.06
CA VAL A 472 7.98 34.14 18.46
C VAL A 472 8.58 35.55 18.58
N PRO A 473 9.67 35.75 19.35
CA PRO A 473 10.23 37.07 19.63
C PRO A 473 11.24 37.55 18.56
N ASP A 474 10.88 37.54 17.26
CA ASP A 474 11.78 38.05 16.20
C ASP A 474 11.24 39.29 15.46
N LYS A 475 12.04 40.36 15.45
CA LYS A 475 11.75 41.63 14.76
C LYS A 475 11.70 41.49 13.22
N GLY A 476 12.34 40.48 12.64
CA GLY A 476 12.39 40.26 11.19
C GLY A 476 11.06 39.78 10.59
N ILE A 477 10.29 38.99 11.32
CA ILE A 477 9.00 38.42 10.89
C ILE A 477 7.93 39.50 10.71
N TYR A 478 7.92 40.53 11.55
CA TYR A 478 6.93 41.62 11.49
C TYR A 478 6.89 42.35 10.15
N LYS A 479 8.05 42.60 9.53
CA LYS A 479 8.11 43.24 8.21
C LYS A 479 7.44 42.42 7.12
N VAL A 480 7.35 41.10 7.32
CA VAL A 480 6.68 40.18 6.40
C VAL A 480 5.19 40.12 6.73
N VAL A 481 4.81 40.08 8.00
CA VAL A 481 3.41 40.14 8.46
C VAL A 481 2.72 41.44 8.01
N ASP A 482 3.40 42.58 8.08
CA ASP A 482 2.86 43.87 7.61
C ASP A 482 2.56 43.86 6.10
N LYS A 483 3.40 43.18 5.30
CA LYS A 483 3.14 42.96 3.87
C LYS A 483 1.96 42.02 3.61
N MET A 484 1.62 41.14 4.56
CA MET A 484 0.48 40.23 4.42
C MET A 484 -0.88 40.95 4.55
N LEU A 485 -0.91 42.19 5.06
CA LEU A 485 -2.11 43.03 5.04
C LEU A 485 -2.55 43.37 3.61
N ASP A 486 -1.62 43.35 2.65
CA ASP A 486 -1.87 43.66 1.25
C ASP A 486 -2.11 42.36 0.40
N HIS A 487 -2.23 41.19 1.04
CA HIS A 487 -2.44 39.90 0.37
C HIS A 487 -3.86 39.77 -0.25
N PRO A 488 -4.06 39.12 -1.41
CA PRO A 488 -5.39 39.06 -2.07
C PRO A 488 -6.47 38.29 -1.28
N SER A 489 -6.08 37.46 -0.31
CA SER A 489 -6.99 36.63 0.47
C SER A 489 -7.42 37.32 1.77
N ALA A 490 -8.72 37.57 1.93
CA ALA A 490 -9.31 38.19 3.13
C ALA A 490 -9.03 37.40 4.42
N ILE A 491 -8.89 36.08 4.33
CA ILE A 491 -8.58 35.20 5.48
C ILE A 491 -7.15 35.47 5.99
N VAL A 492 -6.20 35.63 5.06
CA VAL A 492 -4.80 35.95 5.38
C VAL A 492 -4.67 37.37 5.93
N GLN A 493 -5.39 38.34 5.35
CA GLN A 493 -5.44 39.71 5.85
C GLN A 493 -5.95 39.77 7.29
N LEU A 494 -7.04 39.07 7.60
CA LEU A 494 -7.60 39.00 8.95
C LEU A 494 -6.64 38.35 9.96
N ALA A 495 -5.98 37.26 9.57
CA ALA A 495 -4.97 36.60 10.40
C ALA A 495 -3.76 37.50 10.67
N ALA A 496 -3.30 38.25 9.66
CA ALA A 496 -2.23 39.22 9.80
C ALA A 496 -2.62 40.36 10.75
N PHE A 497 -3.85 40.87 10.63
CA PHE A 497 -4.40 41.88 11.55
C PHE A 497 -4.41 41.40 13.00
N ARG A 498 -4.90 40.18 13.26
CA ARG A 498 -4.92 39.60 14.61
C ARG A 498 -3.51 39.42 15.17
N CYS A 499 -2.56 39.02 14.33
CA CYS A 499 -1.15 38.88 14.69
C CYS A 499 -0.54 40.24 15.11
N ILE A 500 -0.77 41.30 14.33
CA ILE A 500 -0.29 42.66 14.64
C ILE A 500 -0.95 43.20 15.92
N TYR A 501 -2.24 42.93 16.12
CA TYR A 501 -2.97 43.29 17.33
C TYR A 501 -2.39 42.59 18.58
N ALA A 502 -2.11 41.28 18.51
CA ALA A 502 -1.54 40.52 19.61
C ALA A 502 -0.14 41.01 20.00
N LEU A 503 0.70 41.35 19.02
CA LEU A 503 2.09 41.75 19.23
C LEU A 503 2.29 43.23 19.61
N ASN A 504 1.19 43.97 19.84
CA ASN A 504 1.20 45.39 20.22
C ASN A 504 2.02 46.28 19.26
N LYS A 505 1.92 46.07 17.95
CA LYS A 505 2.60 46.90 16.94
C LYS A 505 1.69 47.97 16.35
N VAL A 506 2.30 49.09 15.94
CA VAL A 506 1.61 50.24 15.34
C VAL A 506 1.44 50.03 13.84
N VAL A 507 0.27 50.36 13.31
CA VAL A 507 -0.10 50.33 11.89
C VAL A 507 -0.46 51.75 11.48
N SER A 508 -0.31 52.12 10.21
CA SER A 508 -0.73 53.45 9.75
C SER A 508 -2.24 53.65 9.96
N ASN A 509 -2.63 54.77 10.58
CA ASN A 509 -4.03 55.12 10.79
C ASN A 509 -4.81 55.22 9.47
N GLU A 510 -4.19 55.71 8.39
CA GLU A 510 -4.81 55.79 7.05
C GLU A 510 -5.19 54.40 6.51
N LYS A 511 -4.32 53.39 6.72
CA LYS A 511 -4.62 52.01 6.35
C LYS A 511 -5.78 51.46 7.21
N LEU A 512 -5.78 51.73 8.51
CA LEU A 512 -6.84 51.28 9.42
C LEU A 512 -8.21 51.88 9.05
N GLU A 513 -8.25 53.17 8.71
CA GLU A 513 -9.48 53.84 8.26
C GLU A 513 -10.00 53.24 6.94
N GLN A 514 -9.10 52.95 5.98
CA GLN A 514 -9.47 52.27 4.73
C GLN A 514 -10.09 50.88 4.96
N PHE A 515 -9.54 50.09 5.88
CA PHE A 515 -10.09 48.77 6.23
C PHE A 515 -11.41 48.85 7.01
N ILE A 516 -11.66 49.91 7.78
CA ILE A 516 -12.94 50.15 8.47
C ILE A 516 -14.05 50.49 7.46
N GLU A 517 -13.71 51.19 6.37
CA GLU A 517 -14.68 51.57 5.34
C GLU A 517 -14.96 50.46 4.33
N VAL A 518 -13.91 49.79 3.81
CA VAL A 518 -14.01 48.88 2.64
C VAL A 518 -13.85 47.39 3.02
N GLY A 519 -13.40 47.08 4.23
CA GLY A 519 -13.15 45.69 4.66
C GLY A 519 -14.43 44.84 4.87
N THR A 520 -14.26 43.53 5.04
CA THR A 520 -15.33 42.63 5.50
C THR A 520 -15.70 42.92 6.95
N SER A 521 -16.91 42.57 7.41
CA SER A 521 -17.39 42.90 8.77
C SER A 521 -16.41 42.51 9.89
N GLU A 522 -15.73 41.38 9.75
CA GLU A 522 -14.72 40.90 10.71
C GLU A 522 -13.40 41.69 10.64
N MET A 523 -12.99 42.10 9.44
CA MET A 523 -11.83 42.98 9.24
C MET A 523 -12.11 44.39 9.75
N LYS A 524 -13.31 44.92 9.53
CA LYS A 524 -13.74 46.22 10.08
C LYS A 524 -13.61 46.23 11.61
N VAL A 525 -14.06 45.16 12.30
CA VAL A 525 -13.93 45.01 13.76
C VAL A 525 -12.47 44.91 14.19
N ALA A 526 -11.66 44.09 13.51
CA ALA A 526 -10.24 43.95 13.85
C ALA A 526 -9.45 45.26 13.65
N ALA A 527 -9.71 45.99 12.56
CA ALA A 527 -9.09 47.28 12.25
C ALA A 527 -9.50 48.35 13.26
N PHE A 528 -10.79 48.41 13.63
CA PHE A 528 -11.26 49.33 14.67
C PHE A 528 -10.66 49.03 16.04
N SER A 529 -10.66 47.76 16.48
CA SER A 529 -10.03 47.36 17.75
C SER A 529 -8.54 47.76 17.79
N GLN A 530 -7.83 47.62 16.66
CA GLN A 530 -6.43 48.02 16.55
C GLN A 530 -6.24 49.55 16.61
N LEU A 531 -7.11 50.33 15.94
CA LEU A 531 -7.12 51.79 16.01
C LEU A 531 -7.31 52.26 17.46
N VAL A 532 -8.28 51.67 18.16
CA VAL A 532 -8.58 51.98 19.57
C VAL A 532 -7.43 51.60 20.49
N LYS A 533 -6.74 50.50 20.23
CA LYS A 533 -5.59 50.04 21.02
C LYS A 533 -4.34 50.92 20.83
N GLN A 534 -4.10 51.43 19.61
CA GLN A 534 -2.93 52.26 19.28
C GLN A 534 -3.09 53.74 19.66
N THR A 535 -4.32 54.24 19.73
CA THR A 535 -4.62 55.64 20.08
C THR A 535 -4.37 55.91 21.56
N ARG A 536 -3.31 56.67 21.89
CA ARG A 536 -2.95 57.06 23.27
C ARG A 536 -3.65 58.35 23.73
N ASP A 537 -3.69 59.37 22.88
CA ASP A 537 -4.34 60.66 23.14
C ASP A 537 -5.72 60.73 22.46
N ASN A 538 -6.72 61.35 23.10
CA ASN A 538 -8.08 61.50 22.56
C ASN A 538 -8.82 60.19 22.18
N LYS A 539 -8.42 59.05 22.76
CA LYS A 539 -9.05 57.72 22.54
C LYS A 539 -10.57 57.75 22.67
N MET A 540 -11.10 58.47 23.65
CA MET A 540 -12.55 58.60 23.87
C MET A 540 -13.28 59.44 22.81
N LEU A 541 -12.61 60.41 22.19
CA LEU A 541 -13.17 61.20 21.09
C LEU A 541 -13.24 60.37 19.81
N THR A 542 -12.20 59.59 19.52
CA THR A 542 -12.18 58.67 18.37
C THR A 542 -13.25 57.59 18.51
N ILE A 543 -13.38 56.97 19.69
CA ILE A 543 -14.45 55.98 19.96
C ILE A 543 -15.83 56.60 19.73
N LYS A 544 -16.08 57.82 20.24
CA LYS A 544 -17.36 58.52 20.04
C LYS A 544 -17.63 58.85 18.56
N LYS A 545 -16.61 59.26 17.79
CA LYS A 545 -16.73 59.55 16.36
C LYS A 545 -17.29 58.35 15.58
N TYR A 546 -16.75 57.16 15.79
CA TYR A 546 -17.20 55.95 15.08
C TYR A 546 -18.49 55.36 15.67
N LEU A 547 -18.73 55.51 16.97
CA LEU A 547 -19.96 55.05 17.60
C LEU A 547 -21.21 55.82 17.11
N HIS A 548 -21.05 57.12 16.83
CA HIS A 548 -22.10 58.00 16.31
C HIS A 548 -22.04 58.20 14.78
N HIS A 549 -21.34 57.32 14.05
CA HIS A 549 -21.24 57.42 12.59
C HIS A 549 -22.62 57.26 11.93
N GLU A 550 -22.87 58.02 10.84
CA GLU A 550 -24.13 57.97 10.07
C GLU A 550 -24.38 56.60 9.40
N ASN A 551 -23.34 55.77 9.29
CA ASN A 551 -23.43 54.44 8.71
C ASN A 551 -23.65 53.41 9.84
N PRO A 552 -24.81 52.72 9.87
CA PRO A 552 -25.13 51.72 10.89
C PRO A 552 -24.08 50.61 11.00
N GLU A 553 -23.49 50.17 9.89
CA GLU A 553 -22.48 49.11 9.91
C GLU A 553 -21.22 49.54 10.67
N ILE A 554 -20.75 50.77 10.46
CA ILE A 554 -19.55 51.31 11.09
C ILE A 554 -19.79 51.52 12.59
N SER A 555 -20.98 52.02 12.95
CA SER A 555 -21.43 52.13 14.34
C SER A 555 -21.49 50.75 15.03
N ASN A 556 -21.97 49.72 14.31
CA ASN A 556 -22.08 48.36 14.82
C ASN A 556 -20.71 47.71 15.03
N VAL A 557 -19.80 47.89 14.07
CA VAL A 557 -18.39 47.49 14.16
C VAL A 557 -17.70 48.13 15.36
N ALA A 558 -17.92 49.44 15.57
CA ALA A 558 -17.35 50.16 16.70
C ALA A 558 -17.81 49.57 18.04
N MET A 559 -19.09 49.22 18.16
CA MET A 559 -19.63 48.59 19.36
C MET A 559 -19.03 47.21 19.64
N LEU A 560 -18.88 46.37 18.61
CA LEU A 560 -18.27 45.04 18.74
C LEU A 560 -16.78 45.12 19.11
N GLY A 561 -16.04 46.06 18.52
CA GLY A 561 -14.65 46.31 18.88
C GLY A 561 -14.48 46.84 20.31
N ILE A 562 -15.39 47.73 20.76
CA ILE A 562 -15.44 48.16 22.17
C ILE A 562 -15.71 46.97 23.09
N ALA A 563 -16.68 46.11 22.77
CA ALA A 563 -16.98 44.92 23.55
C ALA A 563 -15.75 44.00 23.69
N GLN A 564 -14.98 43.84 22.61
CA GLN A 564 -13.74 43.06 22.59
C GLN A 564 -12.62 43.71 23.42
N GLU A 565 -12.49 45.03 23.42
CA GLU A 565 -11.50 45.75 24.23
C GLU A 565 -11.83 45.79 25.73
N ILE A 566 -13.12 45.81 26.09
CA ILE A 566 -13.57 45.73 27.50
C ILE A 566 -13.07 44.43 28.15
N ARG A 567 -12.93 43.35 27.38
CA ARG A 567 -12.40 42.06 27.83
C ARG A 567 -10.93 42.16 28.28
N SER A 568 -10.11 42.97 27.60
CA SER A 568 -8.66 43.04 27.81
C SER A 568 -8.23 44.20 28.73
N ASN A 569 -9.05 45.24 28.90
CA ASN A 569 -8.69 46.45 29.66
C ASN A 569 -9.72 46.81 30.76
N GLY A 570 -9.36 46.55 32.02
CA GLY A 570 -10.20 46.80 33.19
C GLY A 570 -10.51 48.29 33.48
N GLU A 571 -9.72 49.23 32.98
CA GLU A 571 -9.99 50.67 33.13
C GLU A 571 -11.15 51.13 32.22
N MET A 572 -11.22 50.60 30.99
CA MET A 572 -12.35 50.89 30.09
C MET A 572 -13.67 50.35 30.64
N LYS A 573 -13.64 49.24 31.40
CA LYS A 573 -14.81 48.68 32.10
C LYS A 573 -15.41 49.64 33.14
N LYS A 574 -14.61 50.55 33.72
CA LYS A 574 -15.06 51.55 34.71
C LYS A 574 -15.44 52.90 34.09
N HIS A 575 -14.77 53.30 33.01
CA HIS A 575 -14.95 54.62 32.40
C HIS A 575 -15.95 54.66 31.23
N LEU A 576 -16.13 53.58 30.48
CA LEU A 576 -17.22 53.48 29.51
C LEU A 576 -18.49 53.03 30.24
N LYS A 577 -19.54 53.86 30.20
CA LYS A 577 -20.92 53.49 30.49
C LYS A 577 -21.47 52.55 29.40
N PHE A 578 -20.79 51.44 29.13
CA PHE A 578 -21.13 50.48 28.06
C PHE A 578 -22.55 49.94 28.21
N LYS A 579 -23.02 49.76 29.45
CA LYS A 579 -24.41 49.43 29.76
C LYS A 579 -25.39 50.47 29.21
N GLU A 580 -25.11 51.76 29.38
CA GLU A 580 -25.96 52.86 28.86
C GLU A 580 -25.92 52.93 27.33
N LEU A 581 -24.76 52.69 26.72
CA LEU A 581 -24.62 52.63 25.25
C LEU A 581 -25.41 51.46 24.64
N LEU A 582 -25.33 50.29 25.27
CA LEU A 582 -26.07 49.10 24.85
C LEU A 582 -27.58 49.31 25.05
N GLN A 583 -27.97 50.00 26.12
CA GLN A 583 -29.36 50.34 26.40
C GLN A 583 -29.94 51.37 25.41
N MET A 584 -29.19 52.41 25.04
CA MET A 584 -29.58 53.32 23.95
C MET A 584 -29.75 52.59 22.61
N LYS A 585 -28.92 51.58 22.32
CA LYS A 585 -29.05 50.77 21.10
C LYS A 585 -30.27 49.83 21.14
N ILE A 586 -30.61 49.31 22.33
CA ILE A 586 -31.84 48.55 22.55
C ILE A 586 -33.07 49.44 22.35
N GLU A 587 -33.05 50.67 22.86
CA GLU A 587 -34.12 51.65 22.63
C GLU A 587 -34.27 52.01 21.15
N PHE A 588 -33.17 52.22 20.44
CA PHE A 588 -33.17 52.47 18.99
C PHE A 588 -33.72 51.28 18.20
N MET A 589 -33.33 50.05 18.54
CA MET A 589 -33.89 48.83 17.94
C MET A 589 -35.42 48.76 18.12
N ASN A 590 -35.93 49.11 19.31
CA ASN A 590 -37.37 49.11 19.57
C ASN A 590 -38.13 50.18 18.76
N MET A 591 -37.44 51.21 18.26
CA MET A 591 -37.99 52.28 17.43
C MET A 591 -37.96 51.98 15.92
N CYS A 592 -37.21 50.95 15.46
CA CYS A 592 -37.18 50.57 14.05
C CYS A 592 -38.51 49.95 13.60
N ASP A 593 -39.04 50.31 12.44
CA ASP A 593 -40.31 49.75 11.93
C ASP A 593 -40.14 48.42 11.18
N ALA A 594 -38.97 48.18 10.58
CA ALA A 594 -38.68 46.98 9.80
C ALA A 594 -38.25 45.78 10.68
N MET A 595 -38.92 44.64 10.51
CA MET A 595 -38.63 43.41 11.27
C MET A 595 -37.19 42.89 11.03
N GLU A 596 -36.70 42.96 9.79
CA GLU A 596 -35.34 42.53 9.42
C GLU A 596 -34.26 43.38 10.09
N GLU A 597 -34.47 44.70 10.20
CA GLU A 597 -33.56 45.59 10.91
C GLU A 597 -33.53 45.29 12.42
N ARG A 598 -34.69 45.02 13.02
CA ARG A 598 -34.77 44.62 14.44
C ARG A 598 -33.99 43.34 14.73
N ILE A 599 -34.11 42.32 13.88
CA ILE A 599 -33.37 41.06 14.01
C ILE A 599 -31.86 41.33 13.89
N HIS A 600 -31.43 42.15 12.92
CA HIS A 600 -30.03 42.50 12.75
C HIS A 600 -29.42 43.20 13.98
N TYR A 601 -30.12 44.18 14.55
CA TYR A 601 -29.69 44.85 15.78
C TYR A 601 -29.68 43.90 16.99
N LYS A 602 -30.68 43.03 17.12
CA LYS A 602 -30.75 42.04 18.21
C LYS A 602 -29.57 41.06 18.15
N ILE A 603 -29.23 40.57 16.97
CA ILE A 603 -28.05 39.70 16.75
C ILE A 603 -26.75 40.43 17.12
N MET A 604 -26.60 41.69 16.72
CA MET A 604 -25.44 42.51 17.05
C MET A 604 -25.31 42.69 18.56
N ILE A 605 -26.41 43.03 19.23
CA ILE A 605 -26.46 43.22 20.69
C ILE A 605 -26.07 41.92 21.40
N LEU A 606 -26.57 40.76 20.95
CA LEU A 606 -26.19 39.45 21.49
C LEU A 606 -24.70 39.16 21.34
N LYS A 607 -24.12 39.46 20.17
CA LYS A 607 -22.67 39.29 19.96
C LYS A 607 -21.87 40.22 20.87
N ALA A 608 -22.29 41.47 21.02
CA ALA A 608 -21.65 42.44 21.90
C ALA A 608 -21.74 42.04 23.38
N THR A 609 -22.90 41.54 23.85
CA THR A 609 -23.08 41.10 25.24
C THR A 609 -22.24 39.87 25.57
N GLY A 610 -22.18 38.90 24.65
CA GLY A 610 -21.31 37.72 24.79
C GLY A 610 -19.83 38.09 24.87
N LEU A 611 -19.36 38.97 23.96
CA LEU A 611 -17.95 39.41 23.90
C LEU A 611 -17.53 40.27 25.09
N ALA A 612 -18.43 41.07 25.66
CA ALA A 612 -18.14 41.97 26.78
C ALA A 612 -17.95 41.24 28.12
N GLN A 613 -18.42 39.99 28.26
CA GLN A 613 -18.30 39.14 29.46
C GLN A 613 -18.74 39.85 30.76
N MET A 614 -19.85 40.58 30.69
CA MET A 614 -20.46 41.28 31.83
C MET A 614 -21.67 40.51 32.36
N GLU A 615 -21.57 40.00 33.59
CA GLU A 615 -22.66 39.24 34.23
C GLU A 615 -24.01 39.97 34.25
N SER A 616 -23.99 41.30 34.40
CA SER A 616 -25.19 42.14 34.41
C SER A 616 -25.96 42.16 33.08
N LEU A 617 -25.39 41.66 31.98
CA LEU A 617 -25.99 41.66 30.64
C LEU A 617 -26.46 40.26 30.19
N TYR A 618 -26.23 39.22 31.00
CA TYR A 618 -26.56 37.84 30.63
C TYR A 618 -28.06 37.55 30.57
N TRP A 619 -28.90 38.39 31.19
CA TRP A 619 -30.35 38.29 31.04
C TRP A 619 -30.79 38.41 29.57
N ILE A 620 -30.07 39.18 28.74
CA ILE A 620 -30.34 39.34 27.31
C ILE A 620 -30.08 38.02 26.56
N ILE A 621 -29.06 37.27 26.97
CA ILE A 621 -28.74 35.95 26.41
C ILE A 621 -29.80 34.94 26.87
N ASP A 622 -30.16 34.96 28.15
CA ASP A 622 -31.15 34.04 28.73
C ASP A 622 -32.54 34.24 28.08
N GLU A 623 -32.94 35.48 27.79
CA GLU A 623 -34.18 35.80 27.05
C GLU A 623 -34.11 35.32 25.58
N ALA A 624 -33.00 35.59 24.88
CA ALA A 624 -32.85 35.23 23.48
C ALA A 624 -32.68 33.71 23.23
N LEU A 625 -32.30 32.93 24.25
CA LEU A 625 -32.28 31.47 24.17
C LEU A 625 -33.70 30.86 24.14
N LEU A 626 -34.71 31.60 24.58
CA LEU A 626 -36.12 31.18 24.61
C LEU A 626 -36.95 31.77 23.46
N ASP A 627 -36.33 32.51 22.55
CA ASP A 627 -37.00 33.18 21.44
C ASP A 627 -37.60 32.18 20.43
N GLU A 628 -38.70 32.54 19.78
CA GLU A 628 -39.35 31.68 18.76
C GLU A 628 -38.53 31.61 17.46
N ASP A 629 -37.75 32.65 17.17
CA ASP A 629 -36.93 32.73 15.96
C ASP A 629 -35.63 31.90 16.10
N ALA A 630 -35.42 30.97 15.16
CA ALA A 630 -34.27 30.07 15.14
C ALA A 630 -32.93 30.80 14.92
N GLU A 631 -32.92 31.92 14.18
CA GLU A 631 -31.73 32.73 13.92
C GLU A 631 -31.31 33.52 15.16
N ILE A 632 -32.28 34.01 15.94
CA ILE A 632 -32.02 34.65 17.23
C ILE A 632 -31.45 33.63 18.23
N ARG A 633 -32.07 32.45 18.37
CA ARG A 633 -31.56 31.38 19.24
C ARG A 633 -30.14 30.95 18.86
N LYS A 634 -29.85 30.84 17.55
CA LYS A 634 -28.51 30.53 17.03
C LYS A 634 -27.47 31.57 17.44
N ASN A 635 -27.79 32.86 17.36
CA ASN A 635 -26.87 33.93 17.77
C ASN A 635 -26.77 34.04 19.30
N ALA A 636 -27.83 33.71 20.04
CA ALA A 636 -27.78 33.58 21.50
C ALA A 636 -26.86 32.44 21.95
N ILE A 637 -26.84 31.31 21.23
CA ILE A 637 -25.89 30.21 21.44
C ILE A 637 -24.44 30.68 21.24
N TYR A 638 -24.15 31.43 20.17
CA TYR A 638 -22.84 32.03 19.98
C TYR A 638 -22.46 33.01 21.09
N ALA A 639 -23.40 33.86 21.52
CA ALA A 639 -23.19 34.80 22.63
C ALA A 639 -22.88 34.06 23.95
N ALA A 640 -23.62 32.98 24.24
CA ALA A 640 -23.37 32.11 25.39
C ALA A 640 -21.98 31.45 25.29
N GLY A 641 -21.54 31.05 24.10
CA GLY A 641 -20.18 30.59 23.85
C GLY A 641 -19.12 31.66 24.17
N TYR A 642 -19.28 32.88 23.65
CA TYR A 642 -18.36 33.99 23.91
C TYR A 642 -18.28 34.42 25.38
N SER A 643 -19.37 34.20 26.15
CA SER A 643 -19.41 34.51 27.59
C SER A 643 -18.43 33.67 28.42
N LEU A 644 -18.04 32.48 27.94
CA LEU A 644 -17.18 31.50 28.63
C LEU A 644 -17.69 31.08 30.02
N GLN A 645 -18.98 31.22 30.31
CA GLN A 645 -19.54 30.92 31.62
C GLN A 645 -19.96 29.44 31.76
N PRO A 646 -19.54 28.74 32.83
CA PRO A 646 -19.89 27.33 33.03
C PRO A 646 -21.40 27.03 33.04
N LYS A 647 -22.23 27.99 33.45
CA LYS A 647 -23.70 27.82 33.51
C LYS A 647 -24.33 27.46 32.15
N TYR A 648 -23.70 27.84 31.04
CA TYR A 648 -24.24 27.62 29.70
C TYR A 648 -23.82 26.28 29.08
N ILE A 649 -22.83 25.57 29.63
CA ILE A 649 -22.30 24.33 29.03
C ILE A 649 -23.40 23.28 28.87
N HIS A 650 -24.24 23.08 29.89
CA HIS A 650 -25.33 22.11 29.83
C HIS A 650 -26.38 22.51 28.78
N THR A 651 -26.75 23.78 28.72
CA THR A 651 -27.71 24.31 27.74
C THR A 651 -27.19 24.12 26.32
N LEU A 652 -25.93 24.47 26.07
CA LEU A 652 -25.27 24.30 24.78
C LEU A 652 -25.21 22.82 24.36
N LEU A 653 -24.91 21.91 25.28
CA LEU A 653 -24.93 20.46 25.02
C LEU A 653 -26.34 19.95 24.70
N SER A 654 -27.37 20.44 25.38
CA SER A 654 -28.76 20.06 25.07
C SER A 654 -29.23 20.59 23.71
N SER A 655 -28.78 21.79 23.30
CA SER A 655 -29.11 22.40 22.01
C SER A 655 -28.45 21.72 20.81
N ILE A 656 -27.54 20.75 21.01
CA ILE A 656 -26.96 19.93 19.93
C ILE A 656 -28.02 19.03 19.27
N LYS A 657 -29.11 18.69 19.99
CA LYS A 657 -30.19 17.84 19.48
C LYS A 657 -30.91 18.44 18.29
N GLU A 658 -31.03 19.77 18.27
CA GLU A 658 -31.70 20.49 17.18
C GLU A 658 -30.77 20.61 15.98
N LYS A 659 -31.20 20.06 14.83
CA LYS A 659 -30.41 20.01 13.60
C LYS A 659 -29.95 21.41 13.14
N GLU A 660 -30.78 22.44 13.35
CA GLU A 660 -30.50 23.83 12.97
C GLU A 660 -29.48 24.51 13.88
N LEU A 661 -29.48 24.17 15.17
CA LEU A 661 -28.59 24.76 16.18
C LEU A 661 -27.30 23.95 16.38
N LYS A 662 -27.24 22.69 15.92
CA LYS A 662 -26.11 21.77 16.10
C LYS A 662 -24.75 22.42 15.80
N ALA A 663 -24.59 23.02 14.62
CA ALA A 663 -23.32 23.59 14.19
C ALA A 663 -22.89 24.78 15.06
N ALA A 664 -23.85 25.62 15.48
CA ALA A 664 -23.59 26.76 16.35
C ALA A 664 -23.23 26.32 17.77
N SER A 665 -23.90 25.30 18.30
CA SER A 665 -23.61 24.71 19.62
C SER A 665 -22.21 24.11 19.68
N ILE A 666 -21.82 23.34 18.65
CA ILE A 666 -20.46 22.75 18.57
C ILE A 666 -19.40 23.85 18.52
N SER A 667 -19.57 24.85 17.66
CA SER A 667 -18.63 25.97 17.53
C SER A 667 -18.53 26.77 18.84
N SER A 668 -19.66 26.99 19.51
CA SER A 668 -19.72 27.74 20.77
C SER A 668 -19.05 26.99 21.93
N LEU A 669 -19.17 25.66 21.97
CA LEU A 669 -18.45 24.82 22.95
C LEU A 669 -16.93 24.82 22.68
N GLN A 670 -16.51 24.91 21.41
CA GLN A 670 -15.09 25.00 21.04
C GLN A 670 -14.44 26.31 21.52
N PHE A 671 -15.19 27.41 21.65
CA PHE A 671 -14.67 28.69 22.17
C PHE A 671 -14.13 28.61 23.60
N TYR A 672 -14.59 27.65 24.42
CA TYR A 672 -14.08 27.43 25.78
C TYR A 672 -12.65 26.88 25.81
N GLY A 673 -12.14 26.34 24.70
CA GLY A 673 -10.79 25.83 24.58
C GLY A 673 -10.48 24.71 25.58
N LEU A 674 -9.29 24.76 26.21
CA LEU A 674 -8.82 23.72 27.13
C LEU A 674 -9.69 23.55 28.39
N GLY A 675 -10.39 24.61 28.83
CA GLY A 675 -11.13 24.63 30.09
C GLY A 675 -12.33 23.69 30.12
N ILE A 676 -12.91 23.36 28.96
CA ILE A 676 -14.14 22.56 28.87
C ILE A 676 -13.91 21.04 28.90
N ILE A 677 -12.67 20.59 28.68
CA ILE A 677 -12.35 19.16 28.54
C ILE A 677 -12.75 18.35 29.79
N PRO A 678 -12.47 18.80 31.04
CA PRO A 678 -12.90 18.11 32.24
C PRO A 678 -14.43 18.01 32.34
N ASP A 679 -15.16 19.06 31.97
CA ASP A 679 -16.62 19.11 32.02
C ASP A 679 -17.24 18.16 31.00
N LEU A 680 -16.71 18.10 29.77
CA LEU A 680 -17.15 17.15 28.75
C LEU A 680 -16.88 15.70 29.17
N LEU A 681 -15.74 15.42 29.80
CA LEU A 681 -15.42 14.09 30.32
C LEU A 681 -16.32 13.73 31.51
N ALA A 682 -16.64 14.68 32.40
CA ALA A 682 -17.59 14.46 33.48
C ALA A 682 -19.00 14.17 32.93
N PHE A 683 -19.43 14.92 31.92
CA PHE A 683 -20.70 14.74 31.22
C PHE A 683 -20.79 13.40 30.49
N SER A 684 -19.67 12.89 29.97
CA SER A 684 -19.64 11.55 29.34
C SER A 684 -19.82 10.40 30.34
N LYS A 685 -19.57 10.64 31.63
CA LYS A 685 -19.64 9.63 32.71
C LYS A 685 -20.96 9.67 33.49
N SER A 686 -21.74 10.73 33.40
CA SER A 686 -23.05 10.80 34.05
C SER A 686 -24.04 9.83 33.40
N HIS A 687 -24.75 9.06 34.23
CA HIS A 687 -25.71 8.04 33.77
C HIS A 687 -27.11 8.62 33.48
N THR A 688 -27.30 9.92 33.73
CA THR A 688 -28.55 10.67 33.58
C THR A 688 -28.70 11.31 32.19
N THR A 689 -27.63 11.29 31.39
CA THR A 689 -27.53 11.98 30.10
C THR A 689 -27.84 11.07 28.92
N GLU A 690 -28.54 11.61 27.93
CA GLU A 690 -28.95 10.88 26.73
C GLU A 690 -27.74 10.56 25.82
N LEU A 691 -27.68 9.32 25.35
CA LEU A 691 -26.59 8.76 24.52
C LEU A 691 -26.33 9.54 23.22
N GLU A 692 -27.32 10.22 22.66
CA GLU A 692 -27.18 10.97 21.42
C GLU A 692 -26.27 12.18 21.56
N VAL A 693 -26.34 12.88 22.70
CA VAL A 693 -25.49 14.06 22.98
C VAL A 693 -24.05 13.62 23.23
N ILE A 694 -23.85 12.52 23.97
CA ILE A 694 -22.52 11.96 24.27
C ILE A 694 -21.77 11.61 22.97
N ARG A 695 -22.49 11.10 21.95
CA ARG A 695 -21.91 10.76 20.64
C ARG A 695 -21.39 11.96 19.85
N GLN A 696 -21.78 13.19 20.19
CA GLN A 696 -21.32 14.41 19.53
C GLN A 696 -20.13 15.06 20.24
N ILE A 697 -19.81 14.64 21.48
CA ILE A 697 -18.64 15.14 22.22
C ILE A 697 -17.33 15.01 21.43
N PRO A 698 -17.06 13.90 20.71
CA PRO A 698 -15.86 13.80 19.89
C PRO A 698 -15.71 14.89 18.82
N GLU A 699 -16.81 15.32 18.20
CA GLU A 699 -16.83 16.38 17.17
C GLU A 699 -16.49 17.75 17.79
N VAL A 700 -16.92 17.99 19.03
CA VAL A 700 -16.52 19.19 19.79
C VAL A 700 -15.02 19.15 20.08
N LEU A 701 -14.51 18.03 20.59
CA LEU A 701 -13.09 17.86 20.93
C LEU A 701 -12.16 17.96 19.71
N SER A 702 -12.61 17.55 18.52
CA SER A 702 -11.78 17.62 17.31
C SER A 702 -11.47 19.05 16.87
N GLY A 703 -12.33 20.02 17.19
CA GLY A 703 -12.07 21.43 16.91
C GLY A 703 -11.17 22.13 17.95
N ILE A 704 -10.70 21.41 18.96
CA ILE A 704 -9.84 21.94 20.03
C ILE A 704 -8.45 21.28 19.86
N PRO A 705 -7.52 21.84 19.06
CA PRO A 705 -6.30 21.17 18.60
C PRO A 705 -5.18 21.13 19.66
N PHE A 706 -5.47 20.56 20.83
CA PHE A 706 -4.51 20.40 21.93
C PHE A 706 -4.31 18.94 22.30
N GLN A 707 -3.15 18.62 22.88
CA GLN A 707 -2.81 17.26 23.33
C GLN A 707 -3.81 16.72 24.36
N ALA A 708 -4.38 17.58 25.21
CA ALA A 708 -5.41 17.21 26.18
C ALA A 708 -6.67 16.66 25.52
N SER A 709 -7.08 17.20 24.36
CA SER A 709 -8.23 16.70 23.58
C SER A 709 -7.94 15.31 23.01
N VAL A 710 -6.71 15.07 22.54
CA VAL A 710 -6.27 13.74 22.08
C VAL A 710 -6.33 12.73 23.22
N ASP A 711 -5.79 13.06 24.39
CA ASP A 711 -5.83 12.17 25.56
C ASP A 711 -7.27 11.93 26.05
N ALA A 712 -8.15 12.94 25.98
CA ALA A 712 -9.58 12.81 26.27
C ALA A 712 -10.29 11.86 25.27
N LEU A 713 -10.04 12.01 23.96
CA LEU A 713 -10.55 11.10 22.93
C LEU A 713 -10.03 9.68 23.14
N PHE A 714 -8.76 9.48 23.51
CA PHE A 714 -8.24 8.15 23.85
C PHE A 714 -8.95 7.51 25.06
N ASN A 715 -9.44 8.31 26.01
CA ASN A 715 -10.26 7.80 27.11
C ASN A 715 -11.68 7.44 26.63
N LEU A 716 -12.25 8.20 25.69
CA LEU A 716 -13.54 7.88 25.08
C LEU A 716 -13.49 6.61 24.20
N LEU A 717 -12.33 6.22 23.68
CA LEU A 717 -12.14 4.94 22.98
C LEU A 717 -12.35 3.71 23.88
N GLU A 718 -12.25 3.86 25.20
CA GLU A 718 -12.52 2.79 26.17
C GLU A 718 -14.01 2.67 26.52
N SER A 719 -14.84 3.55 25.96
CA SER A 719 -16.28 3.53 26.19
C SER A 719 -16.93 2.25 25.64
N PRO A 720 -18.01 1.77 26.28
CA PRO A 720 -18.70 0.57 25.83
C PRO A 720 -19.56 0.79 24.58
N ASP A 721 -19.88 2.03 24.24
CA ASP A 721 -20.72 2.35 23.07
C ASP A 721 -19.89 2.28 21.78
N VAL A 722 -20.33 1.42 20.86
CA VAL A 722 -19.66 1.17 19.58
C VAL A 722 -19.70 2.43 18.70
N THR A 723 -20.83 3.15 18.71
CA THR A 723 -21.01 4.36 17.92
C THR A 723 -20.09 5.48 18.44
N LEU A 724 -20.04 5.68 19.76
CA LEU A 724 -19.14 6.65 20.38
C LEU A 724 -17.67 6.37 20.03
N ARG A 725 -17.22 5.11 20.07
CA ARG A 725 -15.85 4.74 19.66
C ARG A 725 -15.57 5.07 18.20
N LEU A 726 -16.54 4.86 17.31
CA LEU A 726 -16.38 5.18 15.88
C LEU A 726 -16.29 6.70 15.65
N GLU A 727 -17.16 7.50 16.27
CA GLU A 727 -17.08 8.97 16.17
C GLU A 727 -15.79 9.50 16.80
N THR A 728 -15.33 8.89 17.89
CA THR A 728 -14.04 9.20 18.52
C THR A 728 -12.86 8.94 17.58
N LEU A 729 -12.87 7.82 16.82
CA LEU A 729 -11.85 7.56 15.81
C LEU A 729 -11.91 8.58 14.67
N ARG A 730 -13.11 8.91 14.18
CA ARG A 730 -13.26 9.95 13.14
C ARG A 730 -12.71 11.29 13.59
N ALA A 731 -13.03 11.71 14.81
CA ALA A 731 -12.48 12.91 15.43
C ALA A 731 -10.94 12.86 15.50
N LEU A 732 -10.35 11.74 15.93
CA LEU A 732 -8.89 11.57 15.99
C LEU A 732 -8.23 11.62 14.60
N ASN A 733 -8.80 10.93 13.60
CA ASN A 733 -8.28 10.97 12.23
C ASN A 733 -8.37 12.40 11.63
N GLN A 734 -9.46 13.12 11.92
CA GLN A 734 -9.62 14.53 11.50
C GLN A 734 -8.59 15.44 12.19
N MET A 735 -8.42 15.31 13.51
CA MET A 735 -7.41 16.07 14.25
C MET A 735 -5.99 15.81 13.75
N GLN A 736 -5.66 14.57 13.39
CA GLN A 736 -4.35 14.26 12.83
C GLN A 736 -4.12 14.94 11.47
N LYS A 737 -5.18 15.08 10.67
CA LYS A 737 -5.12 15.77 9.37
C LYS A 737 -4.98 17.28 9.54
N ASP A 738 -5.74 17.87 10.45
CA ASP A 738 -5.76 19.33 10.66
C ASP A 738 -4.59 19.82 11.52
N ALA A 739 -4.10 18.99 12.45
CA ALA A 739 -3.03 19.28 13.40
C ALA A 739 -2.01 18.12 13.50
N PRO A 740 -1.14 17.94 12.48
CA PRO A 740 -0.21 16.81 12.39
C PRO A 740 0.91 16.81 13.46
N PHE A 741 1.06 17.89 14.22
CA PHE A 741 2.05 18.01 15.30
C PHE A 741 1.65 17.29 16.60
N LEU A 742 0.39 16.86 16.73
CA LEU A 742 -0.13 16.20 17.93
C LEU A 742 0.44 14.77 18.07
N ARG A 743 0.82 14.38 19.29
CA ARG A 743 1.49 13.10 19.54
C ARG A 743 0.48 11.98 19.80
N ILE A 744 0.58 10.90 19.02
CA ILE A 744 -0.19 9.67 19.23
C ILE A 744 0.67 8.63 19.95
N LYS A 745 0.19 8.11 21.08
CA LYS A 745 0.88 7.07 21.86
C LYS A 745 0.85 5.73 21.12
N HIS A 746 1.88 5.45 20.31
CA HIS A 746 1.96 4.26 19.44
C HIS A 746 1.72 2.92 20.16
N LYS A 747 2.18 2.76 21.40
CA LYS A 747 2.01 1.51 22.17
C LYS A 747 0.54 1.21 22.47
N ARG A 748 -0.23 2.23 22.90
CA ARG A 748 -1.67 2.10 23.19
C ARG A 748 -2.47 1.89 21.91
N LEU A 749 -2.07 2.54 20.82
CA LEU A 749 -2.68 2.34 19.49
C LEU A 749 -2.55 0.90 18.99
N LEU A 750 -1.36 0.29 19.12
CA LEU A 750 -1.16 -1.11 18.71
C LEU A 750 -2.01 -2.07 19.54
N GLN A 751 -2.13 -1.84 20.85
CA GLN A 751 -3.01 -2.64 21.72
C GLN A 751 -4.46 -2.57 21.24
N LEU A 752 -4.98 -1.36 20.99
CA LEU A 752 -6.34 -1.17 20.47
C LEU A 752 -6.58 -1.85 19.12
N ILE A 753 -5.60 -1.84 18.21
CA ILE A 753 -5.68 -2.56 16.93
C ILE A 753 -5.79 -4.06 17.16
N PHE A 754 -4.97 -4.63 18.04
CA PHE A 754 -5.02 -6.06 18.35
C PHE A 754 -6.33 -6.46 19.03
N ASP A 755 -6.84 -5.63 19.95
CA ASP A 755 -8.12 -5.86 20.63
C ASP A 755 -9.28 -5.89 19.61
N GLU A 756 -9.31 -4.94 18.65
CA GLU A 756 -10.33 -4.93 17.59
C GLU A 756 -10.20 -6.11 16.61
N ILE A 757 -8.97 -6.56 16.31
CA ILE A 757 -8.73 -7.77 15.52
C ILE A 757 -9.27 -9.01 16.24
N GLU A 758 -9.09 -9.11 17.56
CA GLU A 758 -9.62 -10.21 18.36
C GLU A 758 -11.15 -10.18 18.38
N ILE A 759 -11.75 -8.99 18.52
CA ILE A 759 -13.21 -8.82 18.42
C ILE A 759 -13.72 -9.27 17.05
N TYR A 760 -13.06 -8.86 15.95
CA TYR A 760 -13.42 -9.28 14.60
C TYR A 760 -13.40 -10.80 14.44
N ARG A 761 -12.32 -11.44 14.91
CA ARG A 761 -12.14 -12.90 14.89
C ARG A 761 -13.26 -13.62 15.65
N ASN A 762 -13.59 -13.14 16.85
CA ASN A 762 -14.65 -13.70 17.67
C ASN A 762 -16.03 -13.58 17.01
N ILE A 763 -16.35 -12.42 16.42
CA ILE A 763 -17.62 -12.21 15.69
C ILE A 763 -17.71 -13.19 14.51
N LEU A 764 -16.64 -13.33 13.72
CA LEU A 764 -16.62 -14.22 12.56
C LEU A 764 -16.78 -15.70 12.97
N ALA A 765 -16.14 -16.12 14.05
CA ALA A 765 -16.27 -17.48 14.58
C ALA A 765 -17.71 -17.80 15.05
N VAL A 766 -18.33 -16.87 15.78
CA VAL A 766 -19.71 -17.02 16.24
C VAL A 766 -20.67 -17.03 15.06
N MET A 767 -20.52 -16.10 14.12
CA MET A 767 -21.38 -15.98 12.95
C MET A 767 -21.33 -17.24 12.08
N TYR A 768 -20.15 -17.83 11.87
CA TYR A 768 -20.03 -19.13 11.19
C TYR A 768 -20.80 -20.23 11.93
N LYS A 769 -20.68 -20.33 13.25
CA LYS A 769 -21.37 -21.37 14.02
C LYS A 769 -22.89 -21.21 13.93
N GLN A 770 -23.38 -19.98 13.98
CA GLN A 770 -24.81 -19.69 13.81
C GLN A 770 -25.31 -20.04 12.40
N ASN A 771 -24.48 -19.81 11.38
CA ASN A 771 -24.79 -20.17 9.99
C ASN A 771 -24.82 -21.70 9.79
N GLU A 772 -23.94 -22.45 10.45
CA GLU A 772 -23.95 -23.93 10.44
C GLU A 772 -25.21 -24.52 11.10
N LEU A 773 -25.75 -23.84 12.11
CA LEU A 773 -26.91 -24.28 12.90
C LEU A 773 -28.26 -23.78 12.35
N LEU A 774 -28.30 -23.15 11.18
CA LEU A 774 -29.54 -22.71 10.54
C LEU A 774 -30.44 -23.91 10.22
N PRO A 775 -31.70 -23.93 10.71
CA PRO A 775 -32.66 -24.96 10.34
C PRO A 775 -32.94 -24.96 8.84
N LYS A 776 -33.26 -26.12 8.26
CA LYS A 776 -33.67 -26.22 6.84
C LYS A 776 -35.06 -25.66 6.57
N ASP A 777 -35.88 -25.54 7.60
CA ASP A 777 -37.26 -25.03 7.52
C ASP A 777 -37.29 -23.53 7.81
N GLN A 778 -37.62 -22.73 6.78
CA GLN A 778 -37.64 -21.27 6.83
C GLN A 778 -38.85 -20.71 7.61
N LEU A 779 -39.88 -21.53 7.87
CA LEU A 779 -41.04 -21.12 8.66
C LEU A 779 -40.82 -21.26 10.19
N ASN A 780 -39.66 -21.76 10.60
CA ASN A 780 -39.35 -21.95 12.01
C ASN A 780 -38.96 -20.62 12.69
N LYS A 781 -39.55 -20.32 13.85
CA LYS A 781 -39.23 -19.13 14.65
C LYS A 781 -37.76 -19.06 15.08
N VAL A 782 -37.09 -20.21 15.21
CA VAL A 782 -35.64 -20.30 15.45
C VAL A 782 -34.84 -19.84 14.22
N TYR A 783 -35.33 -20.09 13.00
CA TYR A 783 -34.70 -19.62 11.77
C TYR A 783 -34.71 -18.08 11.73
N GLU A 784 -35.88 -17.46 11.94
CA GLU A 784 -36.04 -16.00 11.94
C GLU A 784 -35.12 -15.31 12.97
N LEU A 785 -35.04 -15.87 14.20
CA LEU A 785 -34.17 -15.32 15.25
C LEU A 785 -32.67 -15.53 14.97
N ARG A 786 -32.26 -16.65 14.34
CA ARG A 786 -30.87 -16.88 13.92
C ARG A 786 -30.47 -15.94 12.78
N GLU A 787 -31.34 -15.73 11.80
CA GLU A 787 -31.11 -14.80 10.69
C GLU A 787 -30.98 -13.35 11.20
N LYS A 788 -31.87 -12.95 12.12
CA LYS A 788 -31.78 -11.66 12.80
C LYS A 788 -30.48 -11.50 13.60
N LEU A 789 -29.99 -12.57 14.23
CA LEU A 789 -28.70 -12.56 14.91
C LEU A 789 -27.54 -12.42 13.92
N ILE A 790 -27.56 -13.15 12.80
CA ILE A 790 -26.52 -13.12 11.77
C ILE A 790 -26.42 -11.74 11.14
N SER A 791 -27.53 -11.13 10.72
CA SER A 791 -27.53 -9.76 10.15
C SER A 791 -26.96 -8.70 11.11
N LEU A 792 -27.25 -8.82 12.43
CA LEU A 792 -26.64 -7.97 13.45
C LEU A 792 -25.13 -8.22 13.59
N LEU A 793 -24.68 -9.47 13.48
CA LEU A 793 -23.26 -9.83 13.51
C LEU A 793 -22.52 -9.34 12.27
N GLU A 794 -23.13 -9.38 11.08
CA GLU A 794 -22.58 -8.84 9.84
C GLU A 794 -22.36 -7.33 9.93
N SER A 795 -23.38 -6.58 10.35
CA SER A 795 -23.27 -5.13 10.55
C SER A 795 -22.16 -4.78 11.56
N ARG A 796 -22.01 -5.58 12.62
CA ARG A 796 -20.92 -5.43 13.59
C ARG A 796 -19.55 -5.77 13.02
N LEU A 797 -19.46 -6.82 12.21
CA LEU A 797 -18.21 -7.24 11.59
C LEU A 797 -17.69 -6.14 10.66
N ASP A 798 -18.58 -5.56 9.86
CA ASP A 798 -18.31 -4.42 8.98
C ASP A 798 -17.84 -3.18 9.75
N ALA A 799 -18.56 -2.82 10.83
CA ALA A 799 -18.16 -1.69 11.67
C ALA A 799 -16.82 -1.94 12.37
N THR A 800 -16.52 -3.18 12.74
CA THR A 800 -15.24 -3.58 13.34
C THR A 800 -14.11 -3.47 12.34
N LEU A 801 -14.33 -3.91 11.11
CA LEU A 801 -13.38 -3.74 10.02
C LEU A 801 -13.09 -2.25 9.79
N GLU A 802 -14.12 -1.40 9.73
CA GLU A 802 -13.93 0.05 9.59
C GLU A 802 -13.09 0.63 10.74
N ARG A 803 -13.35 0.25 12.00
CA ARG A 803 -12.56 0.71 13.15
C ARG A 803 -11.10 0.30 13.06
N ILE A 804 -10.82 -0.95 12.66
CA ILE A 804 -9.45 -1.43 12.45
C ILE A 804 -8.72 -0.55 11.43
N PHE A 805 -9.37 -0.24 10.30
CA PHE A 805 -8.77 0.61 9.26
C PHE A 805 -8.63 2.08 9.68
N ARG A 806 -9.56 2.62 10.47
CA ARG A 806 -9.42 3.97 11.02
C ARG A 806 -8.29 4.08 12.04
N LEU A 807 -8.14 3.07 12.92
CA LEU A 807 -7.00 2.93 13.83
C LEU A 807 -5.67 2.80 13.06
N LEU A 808 -5.66 2.04 11.95
CA LEU A 808 -4.51 1.99 11.06
C LEU A 808 -4.21 3.36 10.43
N GLY A 809 -5.23 4.11 10.06
CA GLY A 809 -5.11 5.49 9.57
C GLY A 809 -4.57 6.49 10.60
N LEU A 810 -4.45 6.11 11.88
CA LEU A 810 -3.72 6.90 12.89
C LEU A 810 -2.21 6.64 12.88
N LYS A 811 -1.77 5.51 12.30
CA LYS A 811 -0.36 5.11 12.19
C LYS A 811 0.20 5.32 10.79
N TYR A 812 -0.61 5.12 9.76
CA TYR A 812 -0.24 5.23 8.34
C TYR A 812 -1.07 6.34 7.68
N PRO A 813 -0.61 6.91 6.55
CA PRO A 813 -1.33 7.97 5.86
C PRO A 813 -2.79 7.56 5.59
N PRO A 814 -3.79 8.37 5.99
CA PRO A 814 -5.20 8.04 5.76
C PRO A 814 -5.55 7.92 4.27
N GLU A 815 -4.79 8.61 3.41
CA GLU A 815 -4.89 8.55 1.94
C GLU A 815 -4.52 7.17 1.38
N ASP A 816 -3.71 6.39 2.09
CA ASP A 816 -3.35 5.02 1.70
C ASP A 816 -4.33 3.99 2.30
N VAL A 817 -4.68 4.17 3.57
CA VAL A 817 -5.43 3.16 4.34
C VAL A 817 -6.92 3.13 3.99
N ILE A 818 -7.55 4.29 3.79
CA ILE A 818 -8.99 4.37 3.52
C ILE A 818 -9.33 3.80 2.13
N PRO A 819 -8.58 4.09 1.05
CA PRO A 819 -8.80 3.43 -0.23
C PRO A 819 -8.58 1.92 -0.18
N ALA A 820 -7.61 1.43 0.61
CA ALA A 820 -7.41 0.00 0.81
C ALA A 820 -8.64 -0.67 1.46
N TYR A 821 -9.24 -0.02 2.47
CA TYR A 821 -10.50 -0.46 3.08
C TYR A 821 -11.65 -0.50 2.06
N LEU A 822 -11.87 0.59 1.32
CA LEU A 822 -12.94 0.69 0.32
C LEU A 822 -12.75 -0.34 -0.80
N GLY A 823 -11.51 -0.59 -1.19
CA GLY A 823 -11.16 -1.58 -2.19
C GLY A 823 -11.37 -3.02 -1.73
N ILE A 824 -11.17 -3.32 -0.44
CA ILE A 824 -11.51 -4.64 0.15
C ILE A 824 -13.03 -4.90 0.14
N LYS A 825 -13.86 -3.87 0.35
CA LYS A 825 -15.33 -3.98 0.28
C LYS A 825 -15.89 -3.90 -1.16
N ASN A 826 -15.04 -3.76 -2.17
CA ASN A 826 -15.48 -3.60 -3.55
C ASN A 826 -16.05 -4.92 -4.10
N VAL A 827 -17.08 -4.85 -4.94
CA VAL A 827 -17.68 -6.02 -5.61
C VAL A 827 -16.66 -6.68 -6.57
N ASN A 828 -15.74 -5.91 -7.13
CA ASN A 828 -14.74 -6.40 -8.08
C ASN A 828 -13.60 -7.16 -7.38
N GLN A 829 -13.49 -8.46 -7.65
CA GLN A 829 -12.47 -9.35 -7.08
C GLN A 829 -11.02 -8.87 -7.32
N ASP A 830 -10.75 -8.20 -8.43
CA ASP A 830 -9.40 -7.71 -8.74
C ASP A 830 -9.05 -6.48 -7.89
N ILE A 831 -10.01 -5.57 -7.69
CA ILE A 831 -9.83 -4.41 -6.81
C ILE A 831 -9.62 -4.87 -5.37
N ARG A 832 -10.39 -5.87 -4.91
CA ARG A 832 -10.20 -6.49 -3.60
C ARG A 832 -8.78 -7.06 -3.45
N SER A 833 -8.32 -7.80 -4.46
CA SER A 833 -7.00 -8.45 -4.46
C SER A 833 -5.85 -7.44 -4.44
N HIS A 834 -5.92 -6.39 -5.27
CA HIS A 834 -4.93 -5.30 -5.29
C HIS A 834 -4.90 -4.54 -3.97
N SER A 835 -6.06 -4.35 -3.32
CA SER A 835 -6.14 -3.61 -2.06
C SER A 835 -5.45 -4.34 -0.91
N VAL A 836 -5.58 -5.67 -0.84
CA VAL A 836 -4.85 -6.47 0.16
C VAL A 836 -3.37 -6.59 -0.18
N GLU A 837 -3.00 -6.59 -1.45
CA GLU A 837 -1.58 -6.56 -1.85
C GLU A 837 -0.93 -5.22 -1.52
N PHE A 838 -1.64 -4.13 -1.75
CA PHE A 838 -1.22 -2.81 -1.32
C PHE A 838 -1.04 -2.76 0.20
N LEU A 839 -1.99 -3.32 0.97
CA LEU A 839 -1.89 -3.48 2.41
C LEU A 839 -0.65 -4.31 2.81
N ASP A 840 -0.35 -5.38 2.06
CA ASP A 840 0.78 -6.28 2.30
C ASP A 840 2.15 -5.60 2.17
N ASN A 841 2.20 -4.55 1.34
CA ASN A 841 3.37 -3.70 1.12
C ASN A 841 3.40 -2.49 2.06
N LEU A 842 2.25 -2.05 2.58
CA LEU A 842 2.14 -0.92 3.50
C LEU A 842 2.49 -1.32 4.94
N LEU A 843 2.05 -2.50 5.39
CA LEU A 843 2.10 -2.93 6.79
C LEU A 843 3.47 -3.48 7.24
N GLU A 844 3.84 -3.16 8.47
CA GLU A 844 4.96 -3.79 9.18
C GLU A 844 4.74 -5.31 9.40
N PRO A 845 5.81 -6.12 9.52
CA PRO A 845 5.71 -7.59 9.65
C PRO A 845 4.80 -8.08 10.78
N ASN A 846 4.83 -7.40 11.93
CA ASN A 846 4.02 -7.77 13.10
C ASN A 846 2.53 -7.57 12.83
N LEU A 847 2.15 -6.49 12.15
CA LEU A 847 0.76 -6.18 11.80
C LEU A 847 0.28 -7.05 10.63
N LYS A 848 1.15 -7.26 9.62
CA LYS A 848 0.92 -8.11 8.45
C LYS A 848 0.44 -9.52 8.83
N LYS A 849 1.06 -10.12 9.85
CA LYS A 849 0.71 -11.46 10.35
C LYS A 849 -0.74 -11.60 10.81
N TYR A 850 -1.35 -10.52 11.33
CA TYR A 850 -2.71 -10.56 11.90
C TYR A 850 -3.75 -9.89 10.99
N LEU A 851 -3.39 -8.81 10.29
CA LEU A 851 -4.30 -8.03 9.45
C LEU A 851 -4.53 -8.63 8.06
N ILE A 852 -3.51 -9.25 7.44
CA ILE A 852 -3.68 -9.88 6.13
C ILE A 852 -4.73 -11.00 6.18
N PRO A 853 -4.70 -11.93 7.17
CA PRO A 853 -5.77 -12.91 7.31
C PRO A 853 -7.16 -12.30 7.47
N VAL A 854 -7.29 -11.19 8.22
CA VAL A 854 -8.56 -10.47 8.42
C VAL A 854 -9.05 -9.85 7.12
N ALA A 855 -8.15 -9.21 6.35
CA ALA A 855 -8.48 -8.61 5.07
C ALA A 855 -8.84 -9.68 4.02
N GLU A 856 -8.15 -10.83 4.02
CA GLU A 856 -8.47 -11.95 3.14
C GLU A 856 -9.83 -12.58 3.44
N THR A 857 -10.24 -12.67 4.72
CA THR A 857 -11.58 -13.18 5.06
C THR A 857 -12.68 -12.20 4.67
N ALA A 858 -12.46 -10.88 4.80
CA ALA A 858 -13.39 -9.86 4.34
C ALA A 858 -13.64 -9.90 2.81
N MET A 859 -12.69 -10.46 2.04
CA MET A 859 -12.84 -10.63 0.59
C MET A 859 -13.59 -11.90 0.16
N MET A 860 -13.90 -12.82 1.08
CA MET A 860 -14.55 -14.08 0.69
C MET A 860 -16.05 -13.88 0.50
N ASP A 861 -16.58 -14.34 -0.63
CA ASP A 861 -18.03 -14.35 -0.89
C ASP A 861 -18.67 -15.45 -0.02
N GLY A 862 -19.11 -15.07 1.18
CA GLY A 862 -19.73 -15.96 2.16
C GLY A 862 -18.75 -16.56 3.20
N ILE A 863 -19.29 -16.85 4.38
CA ILE A 863 -18.52 -17.33 5.54
C ILE A 863 -18.31 -18.84 5.40
N THR A 864 -17.24 -19.24 4.73
CA THR A 864 -16.92 -20.65 4.46
C THR A 864 -15.98 -21.25 5.52
N LYS A 865 -15.89 -22.58 5.60
CA LYS A 865 -14.82 -23.28 6.36
C LYS A 865 -13.42 -22.76 6.02
N GLN A 866 -13.22 -22.28 4.79
CA GLN A 866 -11.97 -21.65 4.36
C GLN A 866 -11.67 -20.37 5.16
N ALA A 867 -12.65 -19.50 5.42
CA ALA A 867 -12.46 -18.27 6.19
C ALA A 867 -11.95 -18.54 7.62
N ILE A 868 -12.46 -19.59 8.28
CA ILE A 868 -11.99 -20.01 9.61
C ILE A 868 -10.59 -20.62 9.54
N SER A 869 -10.32 -21.44 8.52
CA SER A 869 -9.01 -22.07 8.35
C SER A 869 -7.90 -21.03 8.13
N VAL A 870 -8.20 -19.92 7.43
CA VAL A 870 -7.27 -18.80 7.19
C VAL A 870 -6.87 -18.12 8.51
N LEU A 871 -7.82 -17.99 9.44
CA LEU A 871 -7.59 -17.36 10.76
C LEU A 871 -7.07 -18.34 11.83
N LYS A 872 -6.89 -19.63 11.49
CA LYS A 872 -6.46 -20.71 12.40
C LYS A 872 -7.24 -20.72 13.72
N MET A 873 -8.57 -20.57 13.65
CA MET A 873 -9.41 -20.53 14.85
C MET A 873 -10.04 -21.88 15.12
N GLU A 874 -10.15 -22.23 16.40
CA GLU A 874 -11.08 -23.26 16.85
C GLU A 874 -12.50 -22.67 16.84
N VAL A 875 -13.45 -23.41 16.28
CA VAL A 875 -14.85 -22.97 16.26
C VAL A 875 -15.45 -23.21 17.65
N PRO A 876 -15.92 -22.17 18.36
CA PRO A 876 -16.50 -22.34 19.69
C PRO A 876 -17.84 -23.07 19.62
N ASP A 877 -18.14 -23.84 20.68
CA ASP A 877 -19.45 -24.47 20.89
C ASP A 877 -20.56 -23.41 21.05
N GLU A 878 -21.82 -23.78 20.85
CA GLU A 878 -22.95 -22.84 20.91
C GLU A 878 -23.07 -22.14 22.28
N PHE A 879 -22.83 -22.87 23.38
CA PHE A 879 -22.74 -22.30 24.73
C PHE A 879 -21.65 -21.22 24.85
N LYS A 880 -20.45 -21.49 24.28
CA LYS A 880 -19.34 -20.53 24.26
C LYS A 880 -19.67 -19.33 23.36
N CYS A 881 -20.35 -19.55 22.24
CA CYS A 881 -20.83 -18.47 21.37
C CYS A 881 -21.73 -17.50 22.13
N PHE A 882 -22.75 -18.00 22.82
CA PHE A 882 -23.63 -17.14 23.60
C PHE A 882 -22.91 -16.47 24.76
N LYS A 883 -21.98 -17.15 25.44
CA LYS A 883 -21.14 -16.53 26.46
C LYS A 883 -20.32 -15.35 25.92
N ILE A 884 -19.73 -15.48 24.72
CA ILE A 884 -18.99 -14.39 24.06
C ILE A 884 -19.94 -13.22 23.72
N LEU A 885 -21.11 -13.52 23.17
CA LEU A 885 -22.10 -12.51 22.78
C LEU A 885 -22.68 -11.75 23.98
N LEU A 886 -22.98 -12.46 25.08
CA LEU A 886 -23.54 -11.89 26.32
C LEU A 886 -22.51 -11.09 27.14
N LYS A 887 -21.21 -11.40 27.01
CA LYS A 887 -20.11 -10.59 27.58
C LYS A 887 -20.01 -9.21 26.92
N GLY A 888 -20.43 -9.08 25.67
CA GLY A 888 -20.56 -7.79 24.99
C GLY A 888 -21.52 -6.84 25.71
N ARG A 889 -21.43 -5.53 25.50
CA ARG A 889 -22.28 -4.52 26.19
C ARG A 889 -23.46 -4.01 25.36
N ASP A 890 -23.78 -4.66 24.23
CA ASP A 890 -24.88 -4.22 23.35
C ASP A 890 -26.22 -4.85 23.73
N PRO A 891 -27.21 -4.03 24.11
CA PRO A 891 -28.50 -4.51 24.55
C PRO A 891 -29.29 -5.21 23.43
N ARG A 892 -29.16 -4.78 22.16
CA ARG A 892 -29.91 -5.37 21.04
C ARG A 892 -29.50 -6.82 20.82
N LEU A 893 -28.20 -7.08 20.84
CA LEU A 893 -27.65 -8.41 20.62
C LEU A 893 -28.00 -9.35 21.78
N LYS A 894 -27.95 -8.85 23.03
CA LYS A 894 -28.39 -9.62 24.21
C LYS A 894 -29.85 -10.03 24.14
N VAL A 895 -30.73 -9.10 23.75
CA VAL A 895 -32.17 -9.39 23.61
C VAL A 895 -32.41 -10.48 22.56
N VAL A 896 -31.75 -10.40 21.41
CA VAL A 896 -31.88 -11.44 20.37
C VAL A 896 -31.36 -12.79 20.87
N VAL A 897 -30.22 -12.83 21.57
CA VAL A 897 -29.68 -14.06 22.16
C VAL A 897 -30.64 -14.64 23.21
N PHE A 898 -31.24 -13.83 24.07
CA PHE A 898 -32.21 -14.30 25.08
C PHE A 898 -33.50 -14.83 24.46
N ASN A 899 -34.01 -14.17 23.41
CA ASN A 899 -35.17 -14.66 22.66
C ASN A 899 -34.85 -15.99 21.95
N LEU A 900 -33.64 -16.14 21.43
CA LEU A 900 -33.18 -17.36 20.79
C LEU A 900 -33.00 -18.50 21.79
N MET A 901 -32.44 -18.25 22.97
CA MET A 901 -32.37 -19.22 24.08
C MET A 901 -33.75 -19.69 24.53
N ARG A 902 -34.73 -18.77 24.56
CA ARG A 902 -36.11 -19.06 24.93
C ARG A 902 -36.77 -20.06 23.98
N GLU A 903 -36.53 -19.92 22.68
CA GLU A 903 -37.09 -20.84 21.67
C GLU A 903 -36.32 -22.17 21.60
N ILE A 904 -35.00 -22.18 21.87
CA ILE A 904 -34.18 -23.41 21.90
C ILE A 904 -34.53 -24.30 23.10
N LYS A 905 -34.94 -23.71 24.24
CA LYS A 905 -35.39 -24.42 25.46
C LYS A 905 -34.38 -25.43 26.03
N ASP A 906 -33.08 -25.17 25.89
CA ASP A 906 -32.03 -26.01 26.47
C ASP A 906 -31.64 -25.51 27.89
N PRO A 907 -31.78 -26.33 28.94
CA PRO A 907 -31.44 -25.95 30.32
C PRO A 907 -29.94 -25.68 30.52
N SER A 908 -29.07 -26.11 29.60
CA SER A 908 -27.62 -25.83 29.66
C SER A 908 -27.28 -24.33 29.68
N PHE A 909 -28.18 -23.46 29.20
CA PHE A 909 -27.97 -22.01 29.14
C PHE A 909 -28.33 -21.22 30.42
N LEU A 910 -28.95 -21.84 31.43
CA LEU A 910 -29.33 -21.19 32.69
C LEU A 910 -28.21 -20.39 33.38
N PRO A 911 -26.94 -20.85 33.43
CA PRO A 911 -25.84 -20.09 34.05
C PRO A 911 -25.53 -18.76 33.34
N LEU A 912 -25.88 -18.62 32.06
CA LEU A 912 -25.60 -17.42 31.26
C LEU A 912 -26.64 -16.31 31.49
N ILE A 913 -27.82 -16.62 32.01
CA ILE A 913 -28.94 -15.68 32.16
C ILE A 913 -28.85 -14.94 33.51
N LYS A 914 -28.50 -15.65 34.59
CA LYS A 914 -28.45 -15.11 35.97
C LYS A 914 -27.67 -13.80 36.12
N PRO A 915 -26.49 -13.59 35.48
CA PRO A 915 -25.74 -12.33 35.61
C PRO A 915 -26.42 -11.09 34.99
N HIS A 916 -27.44 -11.26 34.14
CA HIS A 916 -28.04 -10.17 33.37
C HIS A 916 -29.40 -9.69 33.89
N LEU A 917 -29.93 -10.30 34.95
CA LEU A 917 -31.18 -9.89 35.61
C LEU A 917 -31.08 -8.47 36.23
N ASN A 918 -29.87 -8.05 36.61
CA ASN A 918 -29.58 -6.72 37.17
C ASN A 918 -28.95 -5.77 36.14
N SER A 919 -29.15 -5.99 34.84
CA SER A 919 -28.62 -5.13 33.78
C SER A 919 -29.13 -3.67 33.90
N PRO A 920 -28.33 -2.63 33.61
CA PRO A 920 -28.78 -1.23 33.61
C PRO A 920 -29.78 -0.92 32.49
N PHE A 921 -29.92 -1.80 31.50
CA PHE A 921 -30.85 -1.63 30.37
C PHE A 921 -32.17 -2.39 30.62
N ASN A 922 -33.30 -1.67 30.64
CA ASN A 922 -34.65 -2.23 30.87
C ASN A 922 -34.98 -3.39 29.93
N ALA A 923 -34.78 -3.20 28.62
CA ALA A 923 -35.08 -4.23 27.60
C ALA A 923 -34.27 -5.53 27.81
N VAL A 924 -33.05 -5.45 28.34
CA VAL A 924 -32.21 -6.62 28.62
C VAL A 924 -32.69 -7.36 29.86
N ARG A 925 -33.13 -6.62 30.90
CA ARG A 925 -33.71 -7.22 32.12
C ARG A 925 -35.01 -7.95 31.83
N GLU A 926 -35.89 -7.32 31.07
CA GLU A 926 -37.18 -7.91 30.67
C GLU A 926 -36.94 -9.19 29.87
N ALA A 927 -36.11 -9.14 28.82
CA ALA A 927 -35.79 -10.32 28.02
C ALA A 927 -35.14 -11.44 28.85
N ALA A 928 -34.17 -11.14 29.72
CA ALA A 928 -33.54 -12.13 30.59
C ALA A 928 -34.54 -12.76 31.57
N SER A 929 -35.45 -11.97 32.14
CA SER A 929 -36.47 -12.45 33.09
C SER A 929 -37.51 -13.37 32.43
N TRP A 930 -37.93 -13.05 31.20
CA TRP A 930 -38.86 -13.88 30.44
C TRP A 930 -38.23 -15.18 29.97
N THR A 931 -36.97 -15.14 29.55
CA THR A 931 -36.22 -16.35 29.17
C THR A 931 -35.97 -17.26 30.38
N LEU A 932 -35.68 -16.70 31.57
CA LEU A 932 -35.53 -17.47 32.81
C LEU A 932 -36.82 -18.23 33.15
N LYS A 933 -37.97 -17.53 33.22
CA LYS A 933 -39.27 -18.14 33.50
C LYS A 933 -39.61 -19.29 32.53
N SER A 934 -39.38 -19.06 31.24
CA SER A 934 -39.66 -20.07 30.21
C SER A 934 -38.76 -21.32 30.26
N LEU A 935 -37.59 -21.23 30.91
CA LEU A 935 -36.65 -22.34 31.08
C LEU A 935 -36.82 -23.05 32.44
N GLU A 936 -37.43 -22.40 33.43
CA GLU A 936 -37.74 -22.96 34.76
C GLU A 936 -39.14 -23.63 34.83
N GLU A 937 -40.06 -23.33 33.89
CA GLU A 937 -41.39 -23.97 33.77
C GLU A 937 -41.36 -25.39 33.14
N LYS A 938 -40.16 -25.97 32.97
CA LYS A 938 -39.92 -27.36 32.54
C LYS A 938 -38.91 -28.00 33.49
#